data_AF-A0AAD1ZWC3-F1
#
_entry.id   AF-A0AAD1ZWC3-F1
#
_cell.length_a   1.000
_cell.length_b   1.000
_cell.length_c   1.000
_cell.angle_alpha   90.00
_cell.angle_beta   90.00
_cell.angle_gamma   90.00
#
_symmetry.space_group_name_H-M   'P 1'
#
loop_
_entity.id
_entity.type
_entity.pdbx_description
1 polymer ?
#
loop_
_entity_poly.entity_id
_entity_poly.type
_entity_poly.pdbx_seq_one_letter_code
_entity_poly.pdbx_strand_id
1 'polypeptide(L)'
;MPRNQILRENHESATPPTPSAFPNPKSKLIVAAASPSNRRQKSSKENAAPTSDPNSTASPATAKMKSPLPPRPTLKRKLSADAAVGLENSDGPTNPADSGVKVIVRIRPPNKVDEDGESVVLKLSNDSLSIAGQTFTFDSVANIESTQIDIFQLIGAPLVENCLAGFNSSVFAYGQTGSGKTYTIWGASNASLEENDQQGLTPRVCQRLFERINEEQVKRADEQLVYMCRCSFLEIYNEQITDLLDPNQKNLQIREDVKSGVYVENLTEECVSSMEDVSQLLIKGLSNRRTGSTSVNAESSRSHSVFTCVIESRSKRMADGGVSCLKMSRINFVDLAGSERQKQTGAAGDRLKEAGNINRSLSQLGRENAILSPCSRPPPTPTPTPPPPPPPTPPPPFYYRLSAIPDELLDHILSYVDTKFVMATCVNSRRLLNVFRSMPNIILDDSLFRTNSFKDCELDFTMFGLRQIMLRSKIHRFQLKCNFDFSNSGVQTMVRAVLWRNAKEIDICTGTLAIWGKLPTEVFTSQSLVVLKLRGTSIEFDIPDSVSLPNLKVMHLQDFHLNNSDKVTRFFHGCKVLEELWLLNLFGSTDVLHLSMPSLRIFSFNSLIGDISGLELFINTPNMEFFHYQGSSRKFLLVNKIASLARAEFTFDYVQDSENASKFINNLQGVTSIYLSEYAMEAAYLTYTSVSVFTNLTVLELEVPDFRILPEVLARAPHLQELVVHSYTLHQYYSLDPEEVEGSYPLPEIVPVCLDQHLRNIEFKMFVNGVWDVLLLKYLLQNGRVLQMLKVSVLPGKWNAKMEATSIEIKNFPCCLEMCRVDFKPCKKE
;
A
#
# COMPACT_ATOMS: atom_id res chain seq x y z
N MET A 1 -50.95 52.77 1.82
CA MET A 1 -51.74 53.39 0.74
C MET A 1 -52.12 54.81 1.18
N PRO A 2 -51.57 55.90 0.61
CA PRO A 2 -50.47 55.99 -0.37
C PRO A 2 -49.09 55.82 0.34
N ARG A 3 -48.03 56.68 0.37
CA ARG A 3 -47.78 58.06 -0.11
C ARG A 3 -46.28 58.50 0.01
N ASN A 4 -45.78 59.32 -0.94
CA ASN A 4 -44.56 60.18 -0.88
C ASN A 4 -43.16 59.45 -0.82
N GLN A 5 -42.03 59.89 -1.41
CA GLN A 5 -41.29 61.18 -1.57
C GLN A 5 -40.38 61.52 -0.35
N ILE A 6 -39.08 61.94 -0.46
CA ILE A 6 -38.22 62.32 -1.62
C ILE A 6 -36.68 62.25 -1.32
N LEU A 7 -35.81 62.66 -2.28
CA LEU A 7 -34.34 62.96 -2.27
C LEU A 7 -33.63 63.23 -0.91
N ARG A 8 -32.30 62.92 -0.80
CA ARG A 8 -31.20 63.93 -0.80
C ARG A 8 -29.75 63.42 -0.67
N GLU A 9 -28.80 64.33 -0.85
CA GLU A 9 -27.34 64.22 -0.68
C GLU A 9 -26.82 65.07 0.52
N ASN A 10 -25.50 64.93 0.82
CA ASN A 10 -24.54 65.96 1.26
C ASN A 10 -24.38 66.41 2.75
N HIS A 11 -23.13 66.23 3.21
CA HIS A 11 -22.21 67.16 3.91
C HIS A 11 -22.28 67.50 5.43
N GLU A 12 -21.06 67.61 6.00
CA GLU A 12 -20.59 68.52 7.09
C GLU A 12 -21.05 68.27 8.56
N SER A 13 -20.33 68.68 9.63
CA SER A 13 -19.12 69.54 9.78
C SER A 13 -18.30 69.33 11.09
N ALA A 14 -17.01 69.75 11.06
CA ALA A 14 -16.26 70.50 12.11
C ALA A 14 -15.72 69.84 13.43
N THR A 15 -14.87 70.61 14.14
CA THR A 15 -13.91 70.27 15.24
C THR A 15 -13.95 71.34 16.37
N PRO A 16 -12.93 71.49 17.26
CA PRO A 16 -12.54 70.75 18.47
C PRO A 16 -12.87 71.56 19.78
N PRO A 17 -12.36 71.26 21.02
CA PRO A 17 -11.00 71.67 21.45
C PRO A 17 -10.31 70.80 22.56
N THR A 18 -9.13 71.23 23.03
CA THR A 18 -8.32 70.68 24.18
C THR A 18 -8.33 71.65 25.38
N PRO A 19 -8.02 71.27 26.67
CA PRO A 19 -6.61 71.29 27.17
C PRO A 19 -6.25 70.41 28.42
N SER A 20 -4.94 70.34 28.76
CA SER A 20 -4.26 70.27 30.11
C SER A 20 -4.81 69.50 31.34
N ALA A 21 -4.02 68.96 32.30
CA ALA A 21 -2.57 68.65 32.45
C ALA A 21 -2.26 68.00 33.84
N PHE A 22 -1.24 67.11 33.93
CA PHE A 22 -0.27 66.83 35.05
C PHE A 22 -0.75 66.58 36.52
N PRO A 23 0.06 66.02 37.48
CA PRO A 23 1.54 66.04 37.58
C PRO A 23 2.28 64.73 38.01
N ASN A 24 3.61 64.89 38.08
CA ASN A 24 4.69 63.93 38.41
C ASN A 24 5.06 63.95 39.92
N PRO A 25 5.83 62.95 40.42
CA PRO A 25 7.24 63.22 40.77
C PRO A 25 8.21 62.12 40.28
N LYS A 26 9.28 62.45 39.53
CA LYS A 26 10.68 62.75 39.99
C LYS A 26 11.39 61.53 40.64
N SER A 27 12.66 61.20 40.33
CA SER A 27 13.77 62.05 39.85
C SER A 27 14.94 61.33 39.14
N LYS A 28 15.56 62.00 38.15
CA LYS A 28 17.03 62.25 37.91
C LYS A 28 18.07 61.10 37.96
N LEU A 29 19.21 61.09 37.21
CA LEU A 29 19.77 61.82 36.04
C LEU A 29 21.12 61.14 35.61
N ILE A 30 21.56 61.28 34.35
CA ILE A 30 22.99 61.41 33.87
C ILE A 30 23.95 60.17 34.06
N VAL A 31 24.92 59.80 33.19
CA VAL A 31 25.31 60.11 31.77
C VAL A 31 26.15 58.93 31.22
N ALA A 32 26.39 58.91 29.89
CA ALA A 32 27.13 57.91 29.13
C ALA A 32 28.66 57.80 29.39
N ALA A 33 29.27 56.72 28.85
CA ALA A 33 30.46 56.71 27.97
C ALA A 33 31.55 55.65 28.27
N ALA A 34 32.09 55.09 27.17
CA ALA A 34 33.45 54.53 26.97
C ALA A 34 34.02 53.38 27.83
N SER A 35 34.77 52.50 27.17
CA SER A 35 35.74 51.56 27.78
C SER A 35 37.06 52.29 28.12
N PRO A 36 37.86 51.78 29.09
CA PRO A 36 39.07 51.05 28.68
C PRO A 36 39.50 49.90 29.66
N SER A 37 40.75 49.46 29.52
CA SER A 37 41.36 48.19 29.98
C SER A 37 42.02 48.15 31.38
N ASN A 38 42.39 46.92 31.81
CA ASN A 38 43.59 46.50 32.57
C ASN A 38 43.64 46.49 34.13
N ARG A 39 43.60 45.27 34.72
CA ARG A 39 44.54 44.69 35.75
C ARG A 39 44.07 43.25 36.09
N ARG A 40 44.86 42.16 36.28
CA ARG A 40 46.31 41.81 36.34
C ARG A 40 46.91 41.53 37.74
N GLN A 41 46.93 40.25 38.15
CA GLN A 41 47.88 39.54 39.07
C GLN A 41 47.74 38.02 38.76
N LYS A 42 48.77 37.20 38.47
CA LYS A 42 49.97 36.70 39.20
C LYS A 42 49.66 35.65 40.29
N SER A 43 50.40 34.54 40.44
CA SER A 43 51.56 33.95 39.70
C SER A 43 51.25 32.48 39.28
N SER A 44 52.10 31.51 38.92
CA SER A 44 53.56 31.20 38.98
C SER A 44 54.07 30.71 37.60
N LYS A 45 55.31 30.32 37.24
CA LYS A 45 56.50 29.63 37.84
C LYS A 45 56.30 28.13 38.15
N GLU A 46 57.08 27.17 37.62
CA GLU A 46 58.16 27.14 36.60
C GLU A 46 58.44 25.63 36.22
N ASN A 47 59.34 25.13 35.35
CA ASN A 47 60.51 25.69 34.63
C ASN A 47 60.95 24.84 33.40
N ALA A 48 61.84 25.42 32.57
CA ALA A 48 62.94 24.81 31.77
C ALA A 48 62.72 23.82 30.58
N ALA A 49 63.65 23.94 29.61
CA ALA A 49 64.01 23.01 28.52
C ALA A 49 65.55 23.03 28.36
N PRO A 50 66.21 22.10 27.61
CA PRO A 50 66.63 22.46 26.24
C PRO A 50 66.88 21.28 25.23
N THR A 51 66.97 21.62 23.92
CA THR A 51 67.78 20.97 22.82
C THR A 51 67.66 19.45 22.55
N SER A 52 67.74 18.92 21.31
CA SER A 52 68.56 19.35 20.16
C SER A 52 68.04 18.84 18.78
N ASP A 53 68.25 19.65 17.74
CA ASP A 53 68.34 19.29 16.30
C ASP A 53 69.82 18.92 15.96
N PRO A 54 70.22 18.32 14.78
CA PRO A 54 69.79 18.77 13.44
C PRO A 54 69.78 17.76 12.25
N ASN A 55 69.36 18.29 11.08
CA ASN A 55 69.62 17.93 9.66
C ASN A 55 68.36 17.51 8.86
N SER A 56 67.78 18.35 7.99
CA SER A 56 68.25 18.83 6.66
C SER A 56 68.28 17.71 5.59
N THR A 57 67.72 17.79 4.38
CA THR A 57 67.01 18.84 3.58
C THR A 57 65.86 18.15 2.78
N ALA A 58 65.08 18.70 1.83
CA ALA A 58 65.04 19.96 1.07
C ALA A 58 63.59 20.27 0.59
N SER A 59 63.39 21.14 -0.41
CA SER A 59 62.15 21.30 -1.19
C SER A 59 62.48 21.77 -2.65
N PRO A 60 61.51 22.03 -3.55
CA PRO A 60 60.88 21.03 -4.40
C PRO A 60 61.16 21.24 -5.92
N ALA A 61 60.85 20.24 -6.76
CA ALA A 61 60.95 20.36 -8.22
C ALA A 61 59.80 19.64 -8.96
N THR A 62 59.39 20.20 -10.10
CA THR A 62 58.24 19.73 -10.91
C THR A 62 58.66 18.86 -12.10
N ALA A 63 57.97 17.75 -12.35
CA ALA A 63 58.01 17.04 -13.63
C ALA A 63 56.66 16.36 -13.97
N LYS A 64 56.33 16.27 -15.26
CA LYS A 64 55.20 15.48 -15.79
C LYS A 64 55.77 14.25 -16.51
N MET A 65 55.16 13.06 -16.34
CA MET A 65 54.61 12.23 -17.45
C MET A 65 54.26 10.78 -17.04
N LYS A 66 53.11 10.32 -17.56
CA LYS A 66 52.75 8.95 -18.00
C LYS A 66 53.39 7.73 -17.29
N SER A 67 52.58 6.99 -16.54
CA SER A 67 52.85 5.59 -16.18
C SER A 67 52.17 4.59 -17.16
N PRO A 68 52.82 3.48 -17.54
CA PRO A 68 52.22 2.37 -18.27
C PRO A 68 51.69 1.25 -17.35
N LEU A 69 50.75 0.44 -17.84
CA LEU A 69 50.19 -0.72 -17.12
C LEU A 69 51.00 -2.01 -17.36
N PRO A 70 51.35 -2.77 -16.30
CA PRO A 70 51.80 -4.17 -16.42
C PRO A 70 50.63 -5.14 -16.72
N PRO A 71 50.90 -6.39 -17.17
CA PRO A 71 49.92 -7.18 -17.91
C PRO A 71 49.11 -8.21 -17.11
N ARG A 72 48.01 -8.64 -17.74
CA ARG A 72 47.09 -9.71 -17.31
C ARG A 72 47.65 -11.11 -17.64
N PRO A 73 47.80 -12.05 -16.68
CA PRO A 73 48.14 -13.44 -16.99
C PRO A 73 46.96 -14.21 -17.59
N THR A 74 47.25 -15.26 -18.36
CA THR A 74 46.28 -16.16 -19.01
C THR A 74 46.83 -17.59 -19.05
N LEU A 75 45.99 -18.57 -19.49
CA LEU A 75 46.24 -20.01 -19.62
C LEU A 75 46.01 -20.83 -18.32
N LYS A 76 45.65 -22.13 -18.36
CA LYS A 76 44.73 -22.94 -19.21
C LYS A 76 44.85 -24.41 -18.72
N ARG A 77 43.75 -25.18 -18.69
CA ARG A 77 43.71 -26.63 -18.34
C ARG A 77 44.14 -26.92 -16.87
N LYS A 78 43.85 -28.08 -16.28
CA LYS A 78 43.24 -29.33 -16.79
C LYS A 78 42.35 -29.93 -15.69
N LEU A 79 41.20 -30.53 -16.03
CA LEU A 79 40.49 -31.44 -15.13
C LEU A 79 41.10 -32.85 -15.25
N SER A 80 41.15 -33.55 -14.12
CA SER A 80 41.40 -34.99 -13.99
C SER A 80 40.32 -35.56 -13.08
N ALA A 81 39.66 -36.62 -13.51
CA ALA A 81 38.67 -37.34 -12.73
C ALA A 81 39.28 -38.61 -12.15
N ASP A 82 38.80 -39.03 -10.98
CA ASP A 82 38.90 -40.38 -10.45
C ASP A 82 37.64 -40.68 -9.61
N ALA A 83 37.43 -41.96 -9.28
CA ALA A 83 36.23 -42.57 -8.66
C ALA A 83 35.53 -41.73 -7.54
N ALA A 84 34.19 -41.68 -7.44
CA ALA A 84 33.23 -42.77 -7.17
C ALA A 84 33.55 -43.53 -5.86
N VAL A 85 32.60 -43.92 -4.99
CA VAL A 85 31.26 -44.50 -5.20
C VAL A 85 30.32 -44.12 -4.05
N GLY A 86 29.00 -44.00 -4.29
CA GLY A 86 27.99 -44.11 -3.21
C GLY A 86 26.61 -43.48 -3.45
N LEU A 87 25.63 -44.33 -3.81
CA LEU A 87 24.16 -44.12 -3.71
C LEU A 87 23.48 -43.07 -4.62
N GLU A 88 23.01 -43.55 -5.77
CA GLU A 88 21.78 -43.08 -6.46
C GLU A 88 20.56 -43.53 -5.61
N ASN A 89 19.37 -42.92 -5.61
CA ASN A 89 18.59 -42.21 -6.64
C ASN A 89 17.77 -41.07 -5.94
N SER A 90 17.07 -40.14 -6.60
CA SER A 90 16.63 -40.00 -7.99
C SER A 90 16.56 -38.52 -8.41
N ASP A 91 16.78 -38.22 -9.68
CA ASP A 91 16.83 -36.85 -10.21
C ASP A 91 15.47 -36.13 -10.35
N GLY A 92 15.52 -34.81 -10.18
CA GLY A 92 14.58 -33.86 -10.77
C GLY A 92 15.37 -32.71 -11.43
N PRO A 93 15.02 -32.26 -12.66
CA PRO A 93 15.84 -31.30 -13.40
C PRO A 93 15.87 -29.93 -12.71
N THR A 94 17.08 -29.40 -12.50
CA THR A 94 17.31 -28.06 -11.95
C THR A 94 17.05 -27.00 -13.03
N ASN A 95 15.85 -26.43 -13.04
CA ASN A 95 15.45 -25.42 -14.02
C ASN A 95 16.28 -24.12 -13.91
N PRO A 96 16.71 -23.53 -15.04
CA PRO A 96 17.46 -22.28 -15.05
C PRO A 96 16.56 -21.06 -14.80
N ALA A 97 17.02 -20.15 -13.94
CA ALA A 97 16.60 -18.75 -13.75
C ALA A 97 15.21 -18.37 -14.33
N ASP A 98 14.15 -18.63 -13.56
CA ASP A 98 12.78 -18.45 -14.01
C ASP A 98 12.43 -16.97 -14.28
N SER A 99 12.13 -16.62 -15.52
CA SER A 99 11.58 -15.31 -15.86
C SER A 99 10.09 -15.27 -15.54
N GLY A 100 9.64 -14.24 -14.82
CA GLY A 100 8.24 -14.07 -14.38
C GLY A 100 7.19 -13.87 -15.49
N VAL A 101 7.60 -13.97 -16.76
CA VAL A 101 6.73 -14.00 -17.95
C VAL A 101 7.16 -15.20 -18.79
N LYS A 102 6.18 -16.00 -19.24
CA LYS A 102 6.35 -17.15 -20.13
C LYS A 102 5.39 -17.00 -21.31
N VAL A 103 5.87 -17.29 -22.52
CA VAL A 103 5.14 -17.14 -23.78
C VAL A 103 4.90 -18.52 -24.38
N ILE A 104 3.63 -18.89 -24.50
CA ILE A 104 3.22 -20.19 -25.04
C ILE A 104 2.41 -19.97 -26.31
N VAL A 105 2.83 -20.59 -27.41
CA VAL A 105 2.12 -20.51 -28.70
C VAL A 105 1.21 -21.71 -28.85
N ARG A 106 -0.08 -21.48 -29.09
CA ARG A 106 -1.05 -22.51 -29.44
C ARG A 106 -1.47 -22.39 -30.91
N ILE A 107 -1.31 -23.47 -31.67
CA ILE A 107 -1.73 -23.57 -33.07
C ILE A 107 -3.16 -24.14 -33.09
N ARG A 108 -4.11 -23.45 -33.75
CA ARG A 108 -5.47 -23.97 -33.94
C ARG A 108 -5.56 -24.92 -35.15
N PRO A 109 -6.53 -25.85 -35.18
CA PRO A 109 -6.93 -26.51 -36.43
C PRO A 109 -7.37 -25.52 -37.51
N PRO A 110 -7.20 -25.85 -38.81
CA PRO A 110 -7.78 -25.07 -39.90
C PRO A 110 -9.31 -25.11 -39.82
N ASN A 111 -9.96 -24.05 -40.29
CA ASN A 111 -11.41 -24.03 -40.48
C ASN A 111 -11.73 -24.52 -41.90
N LYS A 112 -13.00 -24.84 -42.18
CA LYS A 112 -13.52 -25.22 -43.51
C LYS A 112 -13.39 -24.16 -44.63
N VAL A 113 -12.75 -23.02 -44.33
CA VAL A 113 -12.44 -21.92 -45.25
C VAL A 113 -10.92 -21.82 -45.49
N ASP A 114 -10.12 -22.52 -44.67
CA ASP A 114 -8.66 -22.55 -44.73
C ASP A 114 -8.13 -23.84 -45.42
N GLU A 115 -9.00 -24.78 -45.80
CA GLU A 115 -8.63 -26.14 -46.25
C GLU A 115 -7.88 -26.21 -47.60
N ASP A 116 -8.00 -25.18 -48.46
CA ASP A 116 -7.29 -25.08 -49.75
C ASP A 116 -5.84 -24.53 -49.63
N GLY A 117 -5.35 -24.26 -48.41
CA GLY A 117 -4.04 -23.63 -48.17
C GLY A 117 -2.96 -24.58 -47.62
N GLU A 118 -1.72 -24.49 -48.12
CA GLU A 118 -0.57 -25.15 -47.50
C GLU A 118 -0.34 -24.65 -46.06
N SER A 119 -0.02 -25.55 -45.12
CA SER A 119 0.26 -25.19 -43.73
C SER A 119 1.61 -24.47 -43.60
N VAL A 120 1.58 -23.14 -43.69
CA VAL A 120 2.76 -22.25 -43.58
C VAL A 120 3.47 -22.33 -42.22
N VAL A 121 2.81 -22.89 -41.19
CA VAL A 121 3.33 -23.06 -39.83
C VAL A 121 3.63 -24.54 -39.55
N LEU A 122 4.82 -24.83 -39.03
CA LEU A 122 5.26 -26.17 -38.63
C LEU A 122 5.87 -26.13 -37.22
N LYS A 123 5.42 -26.98 -36.30
CA LYS A 123 6.12 -27.20 -35.01
C LYS A 123 7.40 -28.00 -35.27
N LEU A 124 8.55 -27.51 -34.78
CA LEU A 124 9.85 -28.19 -34.94
C LEU A 124 10.24 -28.95 -33.66
N SER A 125 9.95 -28.37 -32.49
CA SER A 125 10.24 -28.93 -31.17
C SER A 125 9.21 -28.41 -30.16
N ASN A 126 9.30 -28.82 -28.89
CA ASN A 126 8.38 -28.34 -27.85
C ASN A 126 8.52 -26.85 -27.52
N ASP A 127 9.65 -26.25 -27.89
CA ASP A 127 10.04 -24.85 -27.67
C ASP A 127 10.18 -24.05 -28.99
N SER A 128 10.00 -24.66 -30.17
CA SER A 128 10.21 -23.95 -31.45
C SER A 128 9.29 -24.35 -32.60
N LEU A 129 9.06 -23.38 -33.49
CA LEU A 129 8.23 -23.50 -34.69
C LEU A 129 8.88 -22.78 -35.88
N SER A 130 8.50 -23.16 -37.09
CA SER A 130 8.87 -22.49 -38.34
C SER A 130 7.64 -21.84 -38.96
N ILE A 131 7.80 -20.62 -39.50
CA ILE A 131 6.82 -19.95 -40.35
C ILE A 131 7.51 -19.54 -41.64
N ALA A 132 7.05 -20.04 -42.79
CA ALA A 132 7.63 -19.77 -44.11
C ALA A 132 9.17 -19.95 -44.18
N GLY A 133 9.71 -20.93 -43.43
CA GLY A 133 11.14 -21.23 -43.37
C GLY A 133 11.94 -20.46 -42.31
N GLN A 134 11.34 -19.51 -41.59
CA GLN A 134 11.98 -18.83 -40.46
C GLN A 134 11.60 -19.49 -39.13
N THR A 135 12.60 -19.91 -38.35
CA THR A 135 12.41 -20.49 -37.00
C THR A 135 12.22 -19.41 -35.92
N PHE A 136 11.30 -19.68 -35.00
CA PHE A 136 11.00 -18.89 -33.81
C PHE A 136 10.97 -19.80 -32.56
N THR A 137 11.42 -19.28 -31.41
CA THR A 137 11.55 -20.00 -30.14
C THR A 137 10.70 -19.35 -29.03
N PHE A 138 10.06 -20.16 -28.20
CA PHE A 138 9.11 -19.79 -27.15
C PHE A 138 9.22 -20.76 -25.96
N ASP A 139 8.67 -20.42 -24.79
CA ASP A 139 8.68 -21.31 -23.61
C ASP A 139 7.93 -22.62 -23.86
N SER A 140 6.87 -22.59 -24.69
CA SER A 140 6.28 -23.81 -25.25
C SER A 140 5.49 -23.58 -26.54
N VAL A 141 5.36 -24.63 -27.34
CA VAL A 141 4.55 -24.68 -28.58
C VAL A 141 3.57 -25.86 -28.51
N ALA A 142 2.29 -25.53 -28.31
CA ALA A 142 1.17 -26.44 -28.43
C ALA A 142 0.73 -26.56 -29.90
N ASN A 143 0.63 -27.79 -30.40
CA ASN A 143 0.30 -28.09 -31.79
C ASN A 143 -1.23 -28.15 -32.02
N ILE A 144 -1.61 -28.44 -33.27
CA ILE A 144 -2.99 -28.63 -33.72
C ILE A 144 -3.78 -29.70 -32.94
N GLU A 145 -3.10 -30.72 -32.42
CA GLU A 145 -3.69 -31.82 -31.63
C GLU A 145 -3.86 -31.47 -30.14
N SER A 146 -3.23 -30.39 -29.66
CA SER A 146 -3.16 -30.05 -28.23
C SER A 146 -4.53 -29.65 -27.66
N THR A 147 -5.08 -30.53 -26.84
CA THR A 147 -6.42 -30.47 -26.27
C THR A 147 -6.55 -29.36 -25.21
N GLN A 148 -7.78 -29.15 -24.72
CA GLN A 148 -8.01 -28.25 -23.59
C GLN A 148 -7.35 -28.73 -22.29
N ILE A 149 -7.26 -30.05 -22.08
CA ILE A 149 -6.60 -30.60 -20.88
C ILE A 149 -5.08 -30.46 -20.96
N ASP A 150 -4.46 -30.59 -22.14
CA ASP A 150 -3.01 -30.36 -22.32
C ASP A 150 -2.63 -28.90 -21.98
N ILE A 151 -3.41 -27.93 -22.46
CA ILE A 151 -3.22 -26.51 -22.13
C ILE A 151 -3.45 -26.25 -20.64
N PHE A 152 -4.42 -26.94 -20.01
CA PHE A 152 -4.62 -26.85 -18.57
C PHE A 152 -3.45 -27.45 -17.76
N GLN A 153 -2.86 -28.58 -18.18
CA GLN A 153 -1.70 -29.14 -17.49
C GLN A 153 -0.46 -28.24 -17.65
N LEU A 154 -0.25 -27.70 -18.86
CA LEU A 154 0.89 -26.84 -19.18
C LEU A 154 0.82 -25.45 -18.52
N ILE A 155 -0.39 -24.87 -18.41
CA ILE A 155 -0.60 -23.48 -17.96
C ILE A 155 -1.41 -23.43 -16.67
N GLY A 156 -2.53 -24.16 -16.60
CA GLY A 156 -3.51 -24.10 -15.51
C GLY A 156 -3.01 -24.63 -14.17
N ALA A 157 -2.44 -25.83 -14.13
CA ALA A 157 -1.99 -26.45 -12.89
C ALA A 157 -0.89 -25.62 -12.16
N PRO A 158 0.14 -25.07 -12.84
CA PRO A 158 1.08 -24.14 -12.21
C PRO A 158 0.44 -22.88 -11.59
N LEU A 159 -0.65 -22.35 -12.18
CA LEU A 159 -1.34 -21.17 -11.65
C LEU A 159 -2.05 -21.47 -10.33
N VAL A 160 -2.63 -22.67 -10.17
CA VAL A 160 -3.29 -23.09 -8.92
C VAL A 160 -2.28 -23.14 -7.77
N GLU A 161 -1.16 -23.85 -7.94
CA GLU A 161 -0.16 -23.98 -6.87
C GLU A 161 0.53 -22.62 -6.57
N ASN A 162 0.82 -21.79 -7.59
CA ASN A 162 1.32 -20.42 -7.38
C ASN A 162 0.32 -19.56 -6.58
N CYS A 163 -0.97 -19.65 -6.92
CA CYS A 163 -2.02 -18.91 -6.23
C CYS A 163 -2.13 -19.32 -4.75
N LEU A 164 -2.13 -20.63 -4.46
CA LEU A 164 -2.22 -21.16 -3.09
C LEU A 164 -0.95 -20.92 -2.27
N ALA A 165 0.22 -20.84 -2.93
CA ALA A 165 1.45 -20.38 -2.28
C ALA A 165 1.36 -18.91 -1.82
N GLY A 166 0.57 -18.09 -2.53
CA GLY A 166 0.33 -16.67 -2.24
C GLY A 166 0.80 -15.71 -3.34
N PHE A 167 1.06 -16.19 -4.56
CA PHE A 167 1.54 -15.35 -5.66
C PHE A 167 0.42 -14.90 -6.59
N ASN A 168 0.44 -13.61 -6.97
CA ASN A 168 -0.40 -13.08 -8.02
C ASN A 168 0.01 -13.64 -9.39
N SER A 169 -0.97 -14.00 -10.21
CA SER A 169 -0.78 -14.63 -11.52
C SER A 169 -1.71 -14.01 -12.56
N SER A 170 -1.33 -14.04 -13.85
CA SER A 170 -2.17 -13.50 -14.93
C SER A 170 -1.91 -14.22 -16.25
N VAL A 171 -2.98 -14.56 -16.97
CA VAL A 171 -2.94 -15.25 -18.27
C VAL A 171 -3.57 -14.35 -19.33
N PHE A 172 -2.87 -14.16 -20.44
CA PHE A 172 -3.34 -13.36 -21.57
C PHE A 172 -3.45 -14.22 -22.83
N ALA A 173 -4.66 -14.38 -23.37
CA ALA A 173 -4.83 -14.91 -24.72
C ALA A 173 -4.69 -13.77 -25.74
N TYR A 174 -3.70 -13.88 -26.63
CA TYR A 174 -3.36 -12.90 -27.65
C TYR A 174 -3.41 -13.50 -29.06
N GLY A 175 -3.69 -12.67 -30.07
CA GLY A 175 -3.75 -13.05 -31.48
C GLY A 175 -4.86 -12.33 -32.24
N GLN A 176 -4.90 -12.51 -33.56
CA GLN A 176 -5.94 -11.96 -34.42
C GLN A 176 -7.35 -12.53 -34.12
N THR A 177 -8.39 -11.89 -34.62
CA THR A 177 -9.73 -12.49 -34.66
C THR A 177 -9.71 -13.83 -35.41
N GLY A 178 -10.44 -14.81 -34.86
CA GLY A 178 -10.42 -16.19 -35.36
C GLY A 178 -9.21 -17.04 -34.95
N SER A 179 -8.29 -16.56 -34.10
CA SER A 179 -7.10 -17.36 -33.69
C SER A 179 -7.35 -18.39 -32.58
N GLY A 180 -8.53 -18.37 -31.92
CA GLY A 180 -8.86 -19.29 -30.82
C GLY A 180 -8.64 -18.76 -29.40
N LYS A 181 -8.46 -17.44 -29.20
CA LYS A 181 -8.32 -16.80 -27.87
C LYS A 181 -9.43 -17.22 -26.89
N THR A 182 -10.67 -16.86 -27.23
CA THR A 182 -11.90 -17.12 -26.48
C THR A 182 -12.14 -18.62 -26.24
N TYR A 183 -11.80 -19.47 -27.21
CA TYR A 183 -11.86 -20.94 -27.05
C TYR A 183 -10.81 -21.48 -26.06
N THR A 184 -9.64 -20.85 -25.98
CA THR A 184 -8.59 -21.24 -25.03
C THR A 184 -8.92 -20.80 -23.61
N ILE A 185 -9.43 -19.59 -23.41
CA ILE A 185 -9.79 -19.08 -22.07
C ILE A 185 -11.11 -19.69 -21.56
N TRP A 186 -12.21 -19.59 -22.32
CA TRP A 186 -13.55 -19.96 -21.85
C TRP A 186 -14.05 -21.32 -22.35
N GLY A 187 -13.61 -21.74 -23.55
CA GLY A 187 -14.03 -23.00 -24.19
C GLY A 187 -15.01 -22.81 -25.35
N ALA A 188 -15.65 -23.90 -25.78
CA ALA A 188 -16.66 -23.85 -26.83
C ALA A 188 -17.93 -23.11 -26.37
N SER A 189 -18.45 -22.18 -27.19
CA SER A 189 -19.55 -21.27 -26.82
C SER A 189 -20.90 -21.94 -26.53
N ASN A 190 -21.02 -23.24 -26.85
CA ASN A 190 -22.21 -24.08 -26.71
C ASN A 190 -21.97 -25.28 -25.78
N ALA A 191 -20.82 -25.36 -25.09
CA ALA A 191 -20.61 -26.38 -24.07
C ALA A 191 -21.49 -26.07 -22.86
N SER A 192 -22.30 -27.05 -22.45
CA SER A 192 -22.82 -27.12 -21.08
C SER A 192 -21.64 -27.09 -20.10
N LEU A 193 -21.85 -26.52 -18.91
CA LEU A 193 -20.84 -26.58 -17.86
C LEU A 193 -20.82 -27.94 -17.15
N GLU A 194 -21.87 -28.75 -17.33
CA GLU A 194 -21.81 -30.20 -17.11
C GLU A 194 -20.75 -30.84 -18.03
N GLU A 195 -19.81 -31.54 -17.39
CA GLU A 195 -18.59 -32.21 -17.86
C GLU A 195 -18.42 -32.33 -19.40
N ASN A 196 -17.54 -31.51 -19.96
CA ASN A 196 -17.23 -31.53 -21.39
C ASN A 196 -15.75 -31.24 -21.65
N ASP A 197 -15.09 -32.06 -22.47
CA ASP A 197 -13.69 -31.87 -22.87
C ASP A 197 -13.41 -30.49 -23.51
N GLN A 198 -14.43 -29.85 -24.08
CA GLN A 198 -14.36 -28.53 -24.71
C GLN A 198 -14.34 -27.34 -23.73
N GLN A 199 -14.36 -27.56 -22.40
CA GLN A 199 -14.21 -26.49 -21.41
C GLN A 199 -12.88 -25.73 -21.52
N GLY A 200 -12.90 -24.42 -21.25
CA GLY A 200 -11.73 -23.53 -21.29
C GLY A 200 -10.71 -23.72 -20.17
N LEU A 201 -9.61 -22.97 -20.27
CA LEU A 201 -8.61 -22.88 -19.20
C LEU A 201 -9.21 -22.33 -17.89
N THR A 202 -10.04 -21.28 -17.95
CA THR A 202 -10.63 -20.65 -16.76
C THR A 202 -11.48 -21.60 -15.92
N PRO A 203 -12.54 -22.26 -16.47
CA PRO A 203 -13.34 -23.19 -15.66
C PRO A 203 -12.51 -24.34 -15.09
N ARG A 204 -11.56 -24.90 -15.87
CA ARG A 204 -10.67 -25.97 -15.40
C ARG A 204 -9.74 -25.54 -14.25
N VAL A 205 -9.21 -24.31 -14.30
CA VAL A 205 -8.41 -23.74 -13.20
C VAL A 205 -9.27 -23.46 -11.97
N CYS A 206 -10.48 -22.93 -12.13
CA CYS A 206 -11.40 -22.71 -11.02
C CYS A 206 -11.83 -24.03 -10.35
N GLN A 207 -12.14 -25.07 -11.13
CA GLN A 207 -12.42 -26.41 -10.61
C GLN A 207 -11.24 -26.94 -9.79
N ARG A 208 -10.03 -26.99 -10.39
CA ARG A 208 -8.85 -27.52 -9.69
C ARG A 208 -8.47 -26.68 -8.47
N LEU A 209 -8.71 -25.37 -8.50
CA LEU A 209 -8.52 -24.50 -7.34
C LEU A 209 -9.42 -24.91 -6.17
N PHE A 210 -10.72 -25.13 -6.39
CA PHE A 210 -11.63 -25.58 -5.32
C PHE A 210 -11.31 -27.00 -4.82
N GLU A 211 -10.98 -27.93 -5.70
CA GLU A 211 -10.47 -29.26 -5.31
C GLU A 211 -9.25 -29.13 -4.38
N ARG A 212 -8.27 -28.31 -4.79
CA ARG A 212 -6.99 -28.14 -4.09
C ARG A 212 -7.12 -27.32 -2.79
N ILE A 213 -8.07 -26.40 -2.72
CA ILE A 213 -8.50 -25.73 -1.47
C ILE A 213 -9.04 -26.79 -0.50
N ASN A 214 -10.00 -27.62 -0.92
CA ASN A 214 -10.56 -28.67 -0.08
C ASN A 214 -9.48 -29.66 0.40
N GLU A 215 -8.55 -30.05 -0.48
CA GLU A 215 -7.38 -30.85 -0.09
C GLU A 215 -6.55 -30.16 1.01
N GLU A 216 -6.17 -28.89 0.86
CA GLU A 216 -5.34 -28.19 1.86
C GLU A 216 -6.07 -27.98 3.19
N GLN A 217 -7.39 -27.70 3.17
CA GLN A 217 -8.17 -27.56 4.40
C GLN A 217 -8.28 -28.89 5.18
N VAL A 218 -8.41 -30.02 4.48
CA VAL A 218 -8.38 -31.36 5.11
C VAL A 218 -6.96 -31.71 5.59
N LYS A 219 -5.92 -31.39 4.81
CA LYS A 219 -4.51 -31.63 5.16
C LYS A 219 -4.04 -30.79 6.35
N ARG A 220 -4.68 -29.65 6.64
CA ARG A 220 -4.30 -28.69 7.70
C ARG A 220 -5.45 -28.27 8.61
N ALA A 221 -6.29 -29.24 8.98
CA ALA A 221 -7.42 -29.00 9.88
C ALA A 221 -6.97 -28.51 11.28
N ASP A 222 -5.74 -28.85 11.68
CA ASP A 222 -5.04 -28.39 12.88
C ASP A 222 -4.63 -26.90 12.83
N GLU A 223 -4.31 -26.37 11.64
CA GLU A 223 -4.00 -24.96 11.42
C GLU A 223 -5.24 -24.06 11.31
N GLN A 224 -6.46 -24.60 11.46
CA GLN A 224 -7.74 -23.89 11.21
C GLN A 224 -7.75 -23.14 9.87
N LEU A 225 -7.19 -23.74 8.81
CA LEU A 225 -7.01 -23.09 7.52
C LEU A 225 -8.36 -22.82 6.84
N VAL A 226 -8.70 -21.54 6.68
CA VAL A 226 -9.91 -21.08 5.98
C VAL A 226 -9.51 -20.32 4.72
N TYR A 227 -10.07 -20.72 3.58
CA TYR A 227 -10.02 -19.97 2.34
C TYR A 227 -11.31 -19.18 2.10
N MET A 228 -11.20 -18.12 1.31
CA MET A 228 -12.31 -17.51 0.58
C MET A 228 -11.84 -17.21 -0.84
N CYS A 229 -12.75 -17.40 -1.81
CA CYS A 229 -12.61 -16.87 -3.15
C CYS A 229 -13.63 -15.74 -3.41
N ARG A 230 -13.23 -14.72 -4.15
CA ARG A 230 -14.10 -13.66 -4.69
C ARG A 230 -13.86 -13.57 -6.20
N CYS A 231 -14.91 -13.41 -6.99
CA CYS A 231 -14.80 -13.29 -8.44
C CYS A 231 -15.41 -11.99 -8.95
N SER A 232 -14.73 -11.34 -9.88
CA SER A 232 -15.23 -10.20 -10.66
C SER A 232 -15.04 -10.43 -12.15
N PHE A 233 -15.91 -9.86 -12.97
CA PHE A 233 -15.87 -10.01 -14.42
C PHE A 233 -16.17 -8.66 -15.08
N LEU A 234 -15.23 -8.15 -15.87
CA LEU A 234 -15.38 -6.89 -16.60
C LEU A 234 -15.03 -7.05 -18.08
N GLU A 235 -15.52 -6.10 -18.88
CA GLU A 235 -14.97 -5.83 -20.19
C GLU A 235 -14.40 -4.42 -20.30
N ILE A 236 -13.42 -4.26 -21.17
CA ILE A 236 -12.84 -3.00 -21.59
C ILE A 236 -13.14 -2.83 -23.07
N TYR A 237 -14.02 -1.89 -23.41
CA TYR A 237 -14.39 -1.54 -24.77
C TYR A 237 -14.25 -0.04 -24.98
N ASN A 238 -13.52 0.37 -26.02
CA ASN A 238 -13.32 1.78 -26.37
C ASN A 238 -12.80 2.66 -25.20
N GLU A 239 -11.83 2.15 -24.43
CA GLU A 239 -11.29 2.73 -23.18
C GLU A 239 -12.29 2.84 -22.00
N GLN A 240 -13.53 2.35 -22.14
CA GLN A 240 -14.53 2.32 -21.07
C GLN A 240 -14.60 0.94 -20.42
N ILE A 241 -14.69 0.89 -19.09
CA ILE A 241 -14.87 -0.34 -18.31
C ILE A 241 -16.36 -0.57 -18.05
N THR A 242 -16.87 -1.75 -18.38
CA THR A 242 -18.23 -2.20 -18.08
C THR A 242 -18.17 -3.44 -17.21
N ASP A 243 -19.01 -3.49 -16.18
CA ASP A 243 -19.19 -4.67 -15.34
C ASP A 243 -20.05 -5.71 -16.08
N LEU A 244 -19.56 -6.95 -16.18
CA LEU A 244 -20.28 -8.05 -16.84
C LEU A 244 -21.20 -8.81 -15.85
N LEU A 245 -21.05 -8.58 -14.54
CA LEU A 245 -21.92 -9.12 -13.48
C LEU A 245 -23.06 -8.16 -13.14
N ASP A 246 -22.88 -6.85 -13.30
CA ASP A 246 -23.94 -5.85 -13.24
C ASP A 246 -23.96 -4.94 -14.49
N PRO A 247 -24.74 -5.26 -15.54
CA PRO A 247 -24.75 -4.51 -16.79
C PRO A 247 -25.33 -3.09 -16.68
N ASN A 248 -25.79 -2.66 -15.50
CA ASN A 248 -26.13 -1.25 -15.23
C ASN A 248 -24.86 -0.40 -15.01
N GLN A 249 -23.74 -1.01 -14.59
CA GLN A 249 -22.50 -0.34 -14.25
C GLN A 249 -21.57 -0.23 -15.46
N LYS A 250 -21.49 0.98 -16.02
CA LYS A 250 -20.71 1.29 -17.24
C LYS A 250 -19.82 2.52 -17.02
N ASN A 251 -18.70 2.56 -17.74
CA ASN A 251 -17.67 3.59 -17.60
C ASN A 251 -17.11 3.68 -16.16
N LEU A 252 -16.85 2.51 -15.55
CA LEU A 252 -16.20 2.42 -14.24
C LEU A 252 -14.78 3.02 -14.28
N GLN A 253 -14.34 3.56 -13.14
CA GLN A 253 -13.09 4.30 -13.02
C GLN A 253 -12.01 3.47 -12.32
N ILE A 254 -10.77 3.56 -12.80
CA ILE A 254 -9.61 2.97 -12.13
C ILE A 254 -9.18 3.89 -10.97
N ARG A 255 -8.88 3.31 -9.82
CA ARG A 255 -8.35 4.00 -8.64
C ARG A 255 -7.15 3.26 -8.05
N GLU A 256 -6.42 3.96 -7.19
CA GLU A 256 -5.27 3.43 -6.45
C GLU A 256 -5.56 3.53 -4.95
N ASP A 257 -5.24 2.48 -4.20
CA ASP A 257 -5.25 2.44 -2.74
C ASP A 257 -3.93 1.85 -2.21
N VAL A 258 -3.53 2.30 -1.02
CA VAL A 258 -2.24 2.02 -0.38
C VAL A 258 -2.12 0.56 0.08
N LYS A 259 -3.24 -0.11 0.39
CA LYS A 259 -3.25 -1.52 0.84
C LYS A 259 -3.50 -2.50 -0.31
N SER A 260 -4.48 -2.22 -1.16
CA SER A 260 -5.04 -3.15 -2.15
C SER A 260 -4.41 -3.00 -3.55
N GLY A 261 -3.80 -1.85 -3.85
CA GLY A 261 -3.15 -1.52 -5.11
C GLY A 261 -4.07 -0.80 -6.10
N VAL A 262 -3.90 -1.09 -7.39
CA VAL A 262 -4.78 -0.59 -8.46
C VAL A 262 -6.07 -1.43 -8.47
N TYR A 263 -7.23 -0.78 -8.43
CA TYR A 263 -8.55 -1.42 -8.46
C TYR A 263 -9.54 -0.65 -9.34
N VAL A 264 -10.68 -1.25 -9.65
CA VAL A 264 -11.78 -0.61 -10.37
C VAL A 264 -12.87 -0.23 -9.37
N GLU A 265 -13.25 1.04 -9.33
CA GLU A 265 -14.29 1.54 -8.44
C GLU A 265 -15.66 0.93 -8.79
N ASN A 266 -16.46 0.64 -7.76
CA ASN A 266 -17.81 0.06 -7.80
C ASN A 266 -17.95 -1.37 -8.35
N LEU A 267 -16.97 -1.87 -9.12
CA LEU A 267 -16.95 -3.22 -9.70
C LEU A 267 -17.47 -4.29 -8.73
N THR A 268 -18.30 -5.16 -9.27
CA THR A 268 -18.94 -6.26 -8.53
C THR A 268 -17.92 -7.37 -8.27
N GLU A 269 -17.61 -7.60 -6.99
CA GLU A 269 -16.96 -8.82 -6.50
C GLU A 269 -18.04 -9.71 -5.87
N GLU A 270 -18.34 -10.85 -6.48
CA GLU A 270 -19.24 -11.86 -5.92
C GLU A 270 -18.42 -12.92 -5.19
N CYS A 271 -18.74 -13.20 -3.92
CA CYS A 271 -18.07 -14.24 -3.14
C CYS A 271 -18.46 -15.63 -3.65
N VAL A 272 -17.48 -16.48 -3.89
CA VAL A 272 -17.68 -17.85 -4.41
C VAL A 272 -17.07 -18.88 -3.47
N SER A 273 -17.83 -19.94 -3.21
CA SER A 273 -17.51 -21.06 -2.33
C SER A 273 -17.44 -22.40 -3.08
N SER A 274 -17.99 -22.46 -4.30
CA SER A 274 -18.02 -23.66 -5.13
C SER A 274 -17.72 -23.36 -6.62
N MET A 275 -17.44 -24.42 -7.37
CA MET A 275 -17.33 -24.36 -8.84
C MET A 275 -18.67 -24.06 -9.52
N GLU A 276 -19.80 -24.36 -8.87
CA GLU A 276 -21.15 -24.03 -9.39
C GLU A 276 -21.38 -22.51 -9.34
N ASP A 277 -20.98 -21.84 -8.25
CA ASP A 277 -21.08 -20.38 -8.13
C ASP A 277 -20.29 -19.69 -9.26
N VAL A 278 -19.03 -20.13 -9.47
CA VAL A 278 -18.20 -19.63 -10.58
C VAL A 278 -18.80 -19.93 -11.95
N SER A 279 -19.40 -21.12 -12.12
CA SER A 279 -20.08 -21.50 -13.35
C SER A 279 -21.25 -20.56 -13.67
N GLN A 280 -22.03 -20.18 -12.66
CA GLN A 280 -23.12 -19.20 -12.81
C GLN A 280 -22.59 -17.80 -13.14
N LEU A 281 -21.50 -17.34 -12.50
CA LEU A 281 -20.86 -16.05 -12.85
C LEU A 281 -20.31 -16.03 -14.29
N LEU A 282 -19.71 -17.13 -14.75
CA LEU A 282 -19.22 -17.26 -16.12
C LEU A 282 -20.37 -17.27 -17.14
N ILE A 283 -21.48 -17.97 -16.88
CA ILE A 283 -22.70 -17.90 -17.71
C ILE A 283 -23.21 -16.46 -17.76
N LYS A 284 -23.42 -15.84 -16.59
CA LYS A 284 -23.93 -14.48 -16.42
C LYS A 284 -23.10 -13.46 -17.22
N GLY A 285 -21.79 -13.40 -16.98
CA GLY A 285 -20.91 -12.46 -17.66
C GLY A 285 -20.72 -12.72 -19.15
N LEU A 286 -20.59 -13.98 -19.57
CA LEU A 286 -20.52 -14.31 -21.01
C LEU A 286 -21.85 -14.07 -21.73
N SER A 287 -22.99 -14.15 -21.04
CA SER A 287 -24.30 -13.80 -21.62
C SER A 287 -24.42 -12.29 -21.80
N ASN A 288 -24.01 -11.48 -20.82
CA ASN A 288 -24.01 -10.01 -20.91
C ASN A 288 -23.04 -9.51 -22.00
N ARG A 289 -21.86 -10.11 -22.14
CA ARG A 289 -20.92 -9.82 -23.26
C ARG A 289 -21.54 -10.16 -24.63
N ARG A 290 -22.42 -11.17 -24.72
CA ARG A 290 -23.14 -11.51 -25.96
C ARG A 290 -24.31 -10.56 -26.25
N THR A 291 -25.03 -10.07 -25.24
CA THR A 291 -26.19 -9.17 -25.46
C THR A 291 -25.78 -7.75 -25.89
N GLY A 292 -24.54 -7.32 -25.59
CA GLY A 292 -23.95 -6.12 -26.19
C GLY A 292 -23.74 -6.25 -27.71
N SER A 293 -23.32 -7.42 -28.20
CA SER A 293 -23.03 -7.63 -29.63
C SER A 293 -24.29 -7.67 -30.50
N THR A 294 -24.63 -6.52 -31.10
CA THR A 294 -25.64 -6.45 -32.16
C THR A 294 -25.18 -7.16 -33.44
N SER A 295 -26.11 -7.63 -34.27
CA SER A 295 -25.83 -8.47 -35.46
C SER A 295 -24.96 -7.83 -36.56
N VAL A 296 -24.55 -6.57 -36.40
CA VAL A 296 -23.67 -5.81 -37.31
C VAL A 296 -22.26 -5.58 -36.69
N ASN A 297 -22.07 -5.96 -35.42
CA ASN A 297 -20.83 -5.87 -34.66
C ASN A 297 -20.48 -7.24 -34.04
N ALA A 298 -19.40 -7.88 -34.48
CA ALA A 298 -18.80 -9.01 -33.77
C ALA A 298 -18.04 -8.51 -32.52
N GLU A 299 -18.75 -7.94 -31.55
CA GLU A 299 -18.20 -7.06 -30.50
C GLU A 299 -17.22 -7.78 -29.55
N SER A 300 -17.37 -9.10 -29.37
CA SER A 300 -16.42 -9.95 -28.65
C SER A 300 -15.03 -10.05 -29.28
N SER A 301 -14.86 -9.65 -30.56
CA SER A 301 -13.54 -9.48 -31.17
C SER A 301 -12.87 -8.14 -30.85
N ARG A 302 -13.61 -7.22 -30.20
CA ARG A 302 -13.26 -5.80 -30.04
C ARG A 302 -13.27 -5.31 -28.59
N SER A 303 -14.01 -5.95 -27.69
CA SER A 303 -13.84 -5.79 -26.24
C SER A 303 -12.80 -6.78 -25.71
N HIS A 304 -11.93 -6.29 -24.81
CA HIS A 304 -11.11 -7.16 -23.96
C HIS A 304 -11.96 -7.59 -22.78
N SER A 305 -11.83 -8.83 -22.30
CA SER A 305 -12.50 -9.26 -21.07
C SER A 305 -11.52 -9.77 -20.04
N VAL A 306 -11.75 -9.40 -18.78
CA VAL A 306 -10.93 -9.78 -17.63
C VAL A 306 -11.86 -10.44 -16.60
N PHE A 307 -11.62 -11.72 -16.32
CA PHE A 307 -12.19 -12.40 -15.15
C PHE A 307 -11.10 -12.53 -14.10
N THR A 308 -11.35 -12.03 -12.89
CA THR A 308 -10.40 -12.03 -11.79
C THR A 308 -10.94 -12.86 -10.64
N CYS A 309 -10.17 -13.85 -10.20
CA CYS A 309 -10.41 -14.59 -8.97
C CYS A 309 -9.41 -14.10 -7.90
N VAL A 310 -9.92 -13.59 -6.78
CA VAL A 310 -9.15 -13.18 -5.60
C VAL A 310 -9.27 -14.28 -4.55
N ILE A 311 -8.14 -14.84 -4.14
CA ILE A 311 -8.06 -15.92 -3.15
C ILE A 311 -7.44 -15.32 -1.88
N GLU A 312 -8.15 -15.46 -0.77
CA GLU A 312 -7.72 -15.03 0.55
C GLU A 312 -7.64 -16.28 1.44
N SER A 313 -6.51 -16.50 2.12
CA SER A 313 -6.35 -17.64 3.04
C SER A 313 -5.85 -17.20 4.40
N ARG A 314 -6.48 -17.75 5.45
CA ARG A 314 -6.19 -17.44 6.84
C ARG A 314 -5.91 -18.72 7.62
N SER A 315 -4.78 -18.77 8.30
CA SER A 315 -4.32 -19.89 9.14
C SER A 315 -4.07 -19.40 10.57
N LYS A 316 -4.37 -20.23 11.56
CA LYS A 316 -4.11 -20.00 12.99
C LYS A 316 -3.40 -21.22 13.58
N ARG A 317 -2.09 -21.12 13.78
CA ARG A 317 -1.30 -22.17 14.44
C ARG A 317 -1.40 -22.05 15.95
N MET A 318 -1.86 -23.12 16.61
CA MET A 318 -1.88 -23.17 18.09
C MET A 318 -0.48 -23.20 18.71
N ALA A 319 0.54 -23.64 17.96
CA ALA A 319 1.93 -23.69 18.43
C ALA A 319 2.62 -22.31 18.46
N ASP A 320 2.30 -21.42 17.52
CA ASP A 320 2.93 -20.09 17.36
C ASP A 320 2.19 -19.00 18.16
N GLY A 321 1.70 -19.32 19.36
CA GLY A 321 1.03 -18.36 20.25
C GLY A 321 -0.29 -17.74 19.72
N GLY A 322 -0.87 -18.28 18.65
CA GLY A 322 -2.14 -17.80 18.07
C GLY A 322 -2.03 -16.73 16.98
N VAL A 323 -0.81 -16.39 16.52
CA VAL A 323 -0.60 -15.44 15.40
C VAL A 323 -1.32 -15.96 14.14
N SER A 324 -2.26 -15.17 13.60
CA SER A 324 -3.00 -15.56 12.39
C SER A 324 -2.28 -15.12 11.12
N CYS A 325 -1.77 -16.07 10.33
CA CYS A 325 -1.20 -15.80 9.02
C CYS A 325 -2.31 -15.50 8.02
N LEU A 326 -2.19 -14.39 7.29
CA LEU A 326 -3.05 -14.00 6.18
C LEU A 326 -2.25 -14.01 4.88
N LYS A 327 -2.80 -14.59 3.82
CA LYS A 327 -2.30 -14.47 2.45
C LYS A 327 -3.43 -14.01 1.53
N MET A 328 -3.08 -13.19 0.55
CA MET A 328 -3.99 -12.82 -0.55
C MET A 328 -3.24 -12.97 -1.87
N SER A 329 -3.88 -13.61 -2.84
CA SER A 329 -3.40 -13.81 -4.21
C SER A 329 -4.53 -13.57 -5.21
N ARG A 330 -4.17 -13.24 -6.46
CA ARG A 330 -5.12 -12.93 -7.53
C ARG A 330 -4.73 -13.68 -8.80
N ILE A 331 -5.70 -14.33 -9.45
CA ILE A 331 -5.55 -14.91 -10.80
C ILE A 331 -6.41 -14.10 -11.76
N ASN A 332 -5.79 -13.47 -12.76
CA ASN A 332 -6.49 -12.78 -13.85
C ASN A 332 -6.49 -13.64 -15.12
N PHE A 333 -7.66 -13.82 -15.73
CA PHE A 333 -7.82 -14.47 -17.04
C PHE A 333 -8.28 -13.42 -18.04
N VAL A 334 -7.44 -13.17 -19.06
CA VAL A 334 -7.62 -12.05 -20.00
C VAL A 334 -7.79 -12.57 -21.43
N ASP A 335 -8.99 -12.40 -21.97
CA ASP A 335 -9.33 -12.64 -23.38
C ASP A 335 -9.26 -11.30 -24.11
N LEU A 336 -8.13 -11.02 -24.77
CA LEU A 336 -7.89 -9.73 -25.42
C LEU A 336 -8.71 -9.58 -26.72
N ALA A 337 -8.92 -8.36 -27.16
CA ALA A 337 -9.43 -8.06 -28.50
C ALA A 337 -8.47 -8.52 -29.63
N GLY A 338 -8.96 -8.54 -30.87
CA GLY A 338 -8.18 -8.91 -32.06
C GLY A 338 -7.01 -7.96 -32.37
N SER A 339 -5.85 -8.53 -32.68
CA SER A 339 -4.62 -7.77 -33.01
C SER A 339 -4.44 -7.45 -34.51
N GLU A 340 -5.47 -7.62 -35.32
CA GLU A 340 -5.48 -7.24 -36.73
C GLU A 340 -5.27 -5.72 -36.96
N ARG A 341 -4.58 -5.39 -38.06
CA ARG A 341 -4.17 -4.00 -38.35
C ARG A 341 -5.30 -3.23 -39.03
N GLN A 342 -5.56 -2.01 -38.53
CA GLN A 342 -6.57 -1.06 -39.04
C GLN A 342 -6.64 -0.92 -40.58
N LYS A 343 -5.50 -1.01 -41.29
CA LYS A 343 -5.45 -0.91 -42.75
C LYS A 343 -6.14 -2.07 -43.49
N GLN A 344 -6.43 -3.19 -42.82
CA GLN A 344 -7.10 -4.36 -43.40
C GLN A 344 -8.60 -4.38 -43.11
N THR A 345 -9.10 -3.57 -42.17
CA THR A 345 -10.50 -3.66 -41.67
C THR A 345 -11.47 -2.68 -42.34
N GLY A 346 -10.99 -1.77 -43.21
CA GLY A 346 -11.82 -0.82 -43.94
C GLY A 346 -12.58 0.19 -43.08
N ALA A 347 -12.21 0.34 -41.80
CA ALA A 347 -12.98 1.12 -40.83
C ALA A 347 -12.89 2.65 -41.07
N ALA A 348 -14.04 3.31 -40.96
CA ALA A 348 -14.19 4.76 -41.08
C ALA A 348 -15.08 5.32 -39.96
N GLY A 349 -15.03 6.62 -39.72
CA GLY A 349 -15.78 7.28 -38.64
C GLY A 349 -15.37 6.77 -37.25
N ASP A 350 -16.34 6.59 -36.36
CA ASP A 350 -16.08 6.14 -34.98
C ASP A 350 -15.50 4.72 -34.90
N ARG A 351 -15.76 3.86 -35.90
CA ARG A 351 -15.11 2.54 -36.02
C ARG A 351 -13.59 2.63 -36.21
N LEU A 352 -13.07 3.77 -36.69
CA LEU A 352 -11.63 4.03 -36.76
C LEU A 352 -11.05 4.46 -35.40
N LYS A 353 -11.85 5.16 -34.56
CA LYS A 353 -11.46 5.53 -33.18
C LYS A 353 -11.41 4.28 -32.29
N GLU A 354 -12.46 3.45 -32.38
CA GLU A 354 -12.59 2.13 -31.76
C GLU A 354 -11.37 1.24 -32.07
N ALA A 355 -11.05 1.04 -33.36
CA ALA A 355 -9.87 0.29 -33.79
C ALA A 355 -8.54 0.99 -33.41
N GLY A 356 -8.57 2.30 -33.14
CA GLY A 356 -7.49 3.08 -32.54
C GLY A 356 -7.20 2.67 -31.10
N ASN A 357 -8.24 2.58 -30.28
CA ASN A 357 -8.16 2.26 -28.86
C ASN A 357 -7.79 0.78 -28.61
N ILE A 358 -8.38 -0.16 -29.38
CA ILE A 358 -7.98 -1.59 -29.37
C ILE A 358 -6.47 -1.77 -29.64
N ASN A 359 -5.93 -1.04 -30.62
CA ASN A 359 -4.50 -1.10 -30.93
C ASN A 359 -3.64 -0.36 -29.87
N ARG A 360 -4.21 0.55 -29.08
CA ARG A 360 -3.52 1.27 -28.00
C ARG A 360 -3.27 0.36 -26.80
N SER A 361 -4.31 -0.29 -26.27
CA SER A 361 -4.20 -1.22 -25.13
C SER A 361 -3.23 -2.36 -25.44
N LEU A 362 -3.33 -2.98 -26.62
CA LEU A 362 -2.38 -4.00 -27.09
C LEU A 362 -0.95 -3.47 -27.22
N SER A 363 -0.77 -2.20 -27.62
CA SER A 363 0.56 -1.55 -27.71
C SER A 363 1.13 -1.13 -26.34
N GLN A 364 0.29 -1.00 -25.31
CA GLN A 364 0.70 -0.78 -23.92
C GLN A 364 1.14 -2.11 -23.30
N LEU A 365 0.30 -3.15 -23.39
CA LEU A 365 0.64 -4.50 -22.91
C LEU A 365 1.91 -5.05 -23.58
N GLY A 366 2.07 -4.84 -24.89
CA GLY A 366 3.30 -5.21 -25.61
C GLY A 366 4.54 -4.41 -25.19
N ARG A 367 4.38 -3.24 -24.58
CA ARG A 367 5.47 -2.44 -23.99
C ARG A 367 5.83 -2.92 -22.59
N GLU A 368 4.83 -3.26 -21.78
CA GLU A 368 5.00 -3.80 -20.42
C GLU A 368 5.67 -5.18 -20.46
N ASN A 369 5.21 -6.10 -21.31
CA ASN A 369 5.83 -7.41 -21.48
C ASN A 369 7.29 -7.29 -21.96
N ALA A 370 7.61 -6.29 -22.80
CA ALA A 370 8.99 -6.00 -23.24
C ALA A 370 9.87 -5.32 -22.18
N ILE A 371 9.30 -4.82 -21.08
CA ILE A 371 10.01 -4.31 -19.90
C ILE A 371 10.23 -5.43 -18.88
N LEU A 372 9.27 -6.36 -18.75
CA LEU A 372 9.31 -7.49 -17.81
C LEU A 372 10.18 -8.67 -18.29
N SER A 373 10.43 -8.79 -19.60
CA SER A 373 11.25 -9.86 -20.17
C SER A 373 12.77 -9.56 -20.09
N PRO A 374 13.61 -10.42 -19.47
CA PRO A 374 15.06 -10.24 -19.49
C PRO A 374 15.62 -10.46 -20.91
N CYS A 375 16.44 -9.53 -21.39
CA CYS A 375 16.92 -9.53 -22.78
C CYS A 375 17.81 -10.73 -23.12
N SER A 376 17.24 -11.74 -23.78
CA SER A 376 17.95 -12.87 -24.41
C SER A 376 18.99 -12.38 -25.42
N ARG A 377 20.21 -12.92 -25.36
CA ARG A 377 21.25 -12.60 -26.37
C ARG A 377 20.97 -13.33 -27.69
N PRO A 378 21.04 -12.66 -28.85
CA PRO A 378 21.13 -13.37 -30.12
C PRO A 378 22.51 -14.06 -30.27
N PRO A 379 22.58 -15.26 -30.89
CA PRO A 379 23.86 -15.91 -31.21
C PRO A 379 24.58 -15.21 -32.38
N PRO A 380 25.91 -15.38 -32.51
CA PRO A 380 26.67 -14.76 -33.58
C PRO A 380 26.47 -15.47 -34.94
N THR A 381 26.27 -14.69 -36.00
CA THR A 381 26.23 -15.16 -37.39
C THR A 381 27.48 -14.73 -38.18
N PRO A 382 27.97 -15.54 -39.14
CA PRO A 382 29.16 -15.22 -39.94
C PRO A 382 28.89 -14.25 -41.10
N THR A 383 29.96 -13.75 -41.71
CA THR A 383 29.98 -12.66 -42.71
C THR A 383 29.50 -13.04 -44.12
N PRO A 384 29.13 -12.05 -44.98
CA PRO A 384 28.15 -12.26 -46.05
C PRO A 384 28.72 -12.37 -47.48
N THR A 385 27.83 -12.68 -48.43
CA THR A 385 27.93 -12.35 -49.87
C THR A 385 26.76 -11.44 -50.29
N PRO A 386 26.88 -10.63 -51.37
CA PRO A 386 25.96 -9.51 -51.61
C PRO A 386 24.72 -9.84 -52.49
N PRO A 387 23.51 -9.37 -52.15
CA PRO A 387 22.31 -9.44 -52.99
C PRO A 387 22.06 -8.15 -53.84
N PRO A 388 21.15 -8.21 -54.85
CA PRO A 388 20.76 -7.06 -55.70
C PRO A 388 19.97 -5.96 -54.97
N PRO A 389 19.77 -4.76 -55.59
CA PRO A 389 19.25 -3.58 -54.90
C PRO A 389 17.76 -3.66 -54.51
N PRO A 390 17.34 -2.99 -53.41
CA PRO A 390 15.99 -3.09 -52.86
C PRO A 390 14.95 -2.17 -53.53
N PRO A 391 13.65 -2.52 -53.48
CA PRO A 391 12.54 -1.62 -53.80
C PRO A 391 12.41 -0.46 -52.78
N PRO A 392 11.65 0.62 -53.08
CA PRO A 392 11.60 1.82 -52.25
C PRO A 392 11.15 1.55 -50.80
N THR A 393 11.86 2.13 -49.84
CA THR A 393 11.60 1.95 -48.41
C THR A 393 10.28 2.57 -47.99
N PRO A 394 9.40 1.85 -47.27
CA PRO A 394 8.28 2.48 -46.56
C PRO A 394 8.82 3.43 -45.47
N PRO A 395 8.05 4.44 -45.04
CA PRO A 395 8.45 5.30 -43.93
C PRO A 395 8.67 4.46 -42.67
N PRO A 396 9.65 4.81 -41.81
CA PRO A 396 9.96 4.03 -40.63
C PRO A 396 8.75 3.98 -39.68
N PRO A 397 8.42 2.82 -39.08
CA PRO A 397 7.41 2.76 -38.04
C PRO A 397 7.81 3.67 -36.86
N PHE A 398 6.84 4.42 -36.33
CA PHE A 398 7.00 5.27 -35.15
C PHE A 398 7.16 4.44 -33.88
N TYR A 399 8.32 3.79 -33.72
CA TYR A 399 8.75 3.23 -32.45
C TYR A 399 8.97 4.36 -31.44
N TYR A 400 8.09 4.46 -30.45
CA TYR A 400 8.31 5.24 -29.23
C TYR A 400 9.46 4.63 -28.42
N ARG A 401 10.70 4.87 -28.86
CA ARG A 401 11.91 4.50 -28.13
C ARG A 401 11.96 5.26 -26.80
N LEU A 402 12.51 4.65 -25.75
CA LEU A 402 12.88 5.37 -24.51
C LEU A 402 13.86 6.54 -24.74
N SER A 403 14.44 6.70 -25.93
CA SER A 403 15.21 7.89 -26.32
C SER A 403 14.37 9.13 -26.68
N ALA A 404 13.04 9.01 -26.78
CA ALA A 404 12.14 10.10 -27.17
C ALA A 404 11.33 10.69 -25.99
N ILE A 405 11.39 10.09 -24.81
CA ILE A 405 10.73 10.59 -23.59
C ILE A 405 11.54 11.80 -23.05
N PRO A 406 10.93 12.93 -22.69
CA PRO A 406 11.61 14.03 -22.00
C PRO A 406 12.32 13.56 -20.73
N ASP A 407 13.50 14.11 -20.43
CA ASP A 407 14.30 13.65 -19.27
C ASP A 407 13.55 13.88 -17.94
N GLU A 408 12.70 14.91 -17.83
CA GLU A 408 11.86 15.19 -16.66
C GLU A 408 10.83 14.08 -16.37
N LEU A 409 10.13 13.59 -17.40
CA LEU A 409 9.19 12.47 -17.26
C LEU A 409 9.90 11.15 -17.02
N LEU A 410 11.09 10.98 -17.59
CA LEU A 410 11.95 9.82 -17.39
C LEU A 410 12.50 9.76 -15.95
N ASP A 411 12.92 10.90 -15.39
CA ASP A 411 13.30 11.05 -13.99
C ASP A 411 12.12 10.75 -13.06
N HIS A 412 10.91 11.27 -13.36
CA HIS A 412 9.71 10.98 -12.56
C HIS A 412 9.39 9.48 -12.54
N ILE A 413 9.27 8.83 -13.71
CA ILE A 413 8.97 7.39 -13.83
C ILE A 413 10.02 6.55 -13.09
N LEU A 414 11.30 6.80 -13.32
CA LEU A 414 12.38 5.98 -12.74
C LEU A 414 12.64 6.30 -11.26
N SER A 415 12.03 7.35 -10.71
CA SER A 415 12.07 7.66 -9.27
C SER A 415 11.24 6.71 -8.38
N TYR A 416 10.38 5.87 -8.99
CA TYR A 416 9.58 4.83 -8.33
C TYR A 416 10.12 3.40 -8.55
N VAL A 417 11.25 3.25 -9.25
CA VAL A 417 11.79 1.94 -9.66
C VAL A 417 13.10 1.66 -8.93
N ASP A 418 13.33 0.43 -8.46
CA ASP A 418 14.55 0.09 -7.73
C ASP A 418 15.82 0.36 -8.56
N THR A 419 16.82 0.95 -7.92
CA THR A 419 18.07 1.42 -8.57
C THR A 419 18.78 0.31 -9.34
N LYS A 420 18.58 -0.96 -8.97
CA LYS A 420 19.09 -2.14 -9.68
C LYS A 420 18.46 -2.33 -11.05
N PHE A 421 17.13 -2.27 -11.15
CA PHE A 421 16.41 -2.37 -12.42
C PHE A 421 16.70 -1.15 -13.30
N VAL A 422 16.65 0.07 -12.72
CA VAL A 422 16.99 1.29 -13.46
C VAL A 422 18.41 1.20 -14.04
N MET A 423 19.39 0.76 -13.25
CA MET A 423 20.77 0.58 -13.74
C MET A 423 20.84 -0.44 -14.88
N ALA A 424 20.16 -1.59 -14.77
CA ALA A 424 20.15 -2.62 -15.81
C ALA A 424 19.58 -2.09 -17.14
N THR A 425 18.48 -1.34 -17.11
CA THR A 425 17.91 -0.66 -18.28
C THR A 425 18.87 0.39 -18.85
N CYS A 426 19.59 1.12 -17.99
CA CYS A 426 20.48 2.21 -18.40
C CYS A 426 21.80 1.76 -19.05
N VAL A 427 22.31 0.54 -18.77
CA VAL A 427 23.54 0.02 -19.39
C VAL A 427 23.46 0.05 -20.93
N ASN A 428 22.27 -0.17 -21.48
CA ASN A 428 22.04 -0.26 -22.93
C ASN A 428 21.88 1.11 -23.64
N SER A 429 21.96 2.24 -22.92
CA SER A 429 21.81 3.58 -23.54
C SER A 429 22.62 4.67 -22.84
N ARG A 430 23.50 5.34 -23.60
CA ARG A 430 24.33 6.46 -23.11
C ARG A 430 23.50 7.65 -22.62
N ARG A 431 22.29 7.89 -23.16
CA ARG A 431 21.38 8.93 -22.63
C ARG A 431 20.88 8.53 -21.26
N LEU A 432 20.29 7.35 -21.14
CA LEU A 432 19.72 6.85 -19.89
C LEU A 432 20.78 6.76 -18.78
N LEU A 433 22.02 6.37 -19.12
CA LEU A 433 23.15 6.36 -18.17
C LEU A 433 23.53 7.76 -17.63
N ASN A 434 23.33 8.83 -18.41
CA ASN A 434 23.53 10.20 -17.92
C ASN A 434 22.37 10.64 -17.04
N VAL A 435 21.12 10.39 -17.47
CA VAL A 435 19.90 10.74 -16.71
C VAL A 435 19.88 10.00 -15.35
N PHE A 436 20.26 8.72 -15.33
CA PHE A 436 20.45 7.93 -14.11
C PHE A 436 21.47 8.53 -13.11
N ARG A 437 22.47 9.27 -13.59
CA ARG A 437 23.45 9.95 -12.73
C ARG A 437 22.96 11.29 -12.19
N SER A 438 22.00 11.92 -12.86
CA SER A 438 21.32 13.13 -12.36
C SER A 438 20.14 12.82 -11.43
N MET A 439 19.53 11.63 -11.51
CA MET A 439 18.42 11.21 -10.64
C MET A 439 18.76 11.39 -9.15
N PRO A 440 18.03 12.24 -8.42
CA PRO A 440 18.30 12.51 -7.01
C PRO A 440 17.70 11.44 -6.08
N ASN A 441 16.84 10.55 -6.60
CA ASN A 441 16.21 9.50 -5.83
C ASN A 441 16.95 8.17 -5.98
N ILE A 442 17.08 7.44 -4.89
CA ILE A 442 17.71 6.12 -4.80
C ILE A 442 16.77 5.21 -4.01
N ILE A 443 16.38 4.08 -4.60
CA ILE A 443 15.65 3.00 -3.92
C ILE A 443 16.52 1.73 -3.99
N LEU A 444 16.79 1.11 -2.85
CA LEU A 444 17.59 -0.12 -2.75
C LEU A 444 16.80 -1.19 -1.99
N ASP A 445 16.71 -2.38 -2.58
CA ASP A 445 16.06 -3.55 -2.00
C ASP A 445 17.02 -4.75 -2.10
N ASP A 446 17.27 -5.40 -0.96
CA ASP A 446 18.22 -6.51 -0.82
C ASP A 446 17.66 -7.86 -1.30
N SER A 447 16.34 -8.02 -1.39
CA SER A 447 15.70 -9.26 -1.85
C SER A 447 16.16 -9.63 -3.27
N LEU A 448 16.48 -8.60 -4.07
CA LEU A 448 17.04 -8.68 -5.42
C LEU A 448 18.46 -9.28 -5.48
N PHE A 449 19.15 -9.49 -4.35
CA PHE A 449 20.55 -9.94 -4.27
C PHE A 449 20.72 -11.38 -3.75
N ARG A 450 19.63 -12.14 -3.63
CA ARG A 450 19.64 -13.56 -3.23
C ARG A 450 20.63 -14.40 -4.06
N THR A 451 21.67 -14.91 -3.38
CA THR A 451 22.57 -15.96 -3.86
C THR A 451 22.83 -16.97 -2.73
N ASN A 452 23.57 -18.05 -3.00
CA ASN A 452 23.72 -19.19 -2.08
C ASN A 452 24.60 -18.91 -0.83
N SER A 453 25.00 -17.67 -0.57
CA SER A 453 25.88 -17.29 0.55
C SER A 453 25.49 -15.94 1.16
N PHE A 454 25.07 -15.94 2.42
CA PHE A 454 24.63 -14.72 3.13
C PHE A 454 25.71 -13.62 3.18
N LYS A 455 26.98 -14.00 3.45
CA LYS A 455 28.08 -13.02 3.61
C LYS A 455 28.49 -12.36 2.30
N ASP A 456 28.42 -13.10 1.19
CA ASP A 456 28.72 -12.54 -0.12
C ASP A 456 27.59 -11.62 -0.60
N CYS A 457 26.32 -11.98 -0.30
CA CYS A 457 25.16 -11.11 -0.55
C CYS A 457 25.28 -9.76 0.18
N GLU A 458 25.69 -9.75 1.45
CA GLU A 458 25.89 -8.52 2.23
C GLU A 458 26.94 -7.60 1.56
N LEU A 459 28.10 -8.16 1.21
CA LEU A 459 29.21 -7.38 0.68
C LEU A 459 28.87 -6.80 -0.70
N ASP A 460 28.28 -7.62 -1.59
CA ASP A 460 27.87 -7.17 -2.92
C ASP A 460 26.76 -6.12 -2.86
N PHE A 461 25.77 -6.26 -1.97
CA PHE A 461 24.73 -5.25 -1.78
C PHE A 461 25.28 -3.93 -1.23
N THR A 462 26.14 -4.00 -0.21
CA THR A 462 26.78 -2.82 0.40
C THR A 462 27.66 -2.09 -0.62
N MET A 463 28.49 -2.82 -1.36
CA MET A 463 29.37 -2.26 -2.39
C MET A 463 28.57 -1.72 -3.58
N PHE A 464 27.45 -2.36 -3.95
CA PHE A 464 26.51 -1.82 -4.94
C PHE A 464 25.89 -0.50 -4.45
N GLY A 465 25.30 -0.49 -3.26
CA GLY A 465 24.63 0.68 -2.67
C GLY A 465 25.56 1.89 -2.55
N LEU A 466 26.74 1.70 -1.95
CA LEU A 466 27.77 2.74 -1.85
C LEU A 466 28.21 3.26 -3.23
N ARG A 467 28.33 2.38 -4.24
CA ARG A 467 28.63 2.79 -5.61
C ARG A 467 27.51 3.64 -6.22
N GLN A 468 26.23 3.32 -5.98
CA GLN A 468 25.11 4.13 -6.48
C GLN A 468 25.02 5.51 -5.81
N ILE A 469 25.37 5.60 -4.53
CA ILE A 469 25.44 6.85 -3.77
C ILE A 469 26.62 7.70 -4.28
N MET A 470 27.80 7.12 -4.44
CA MET A 470 29.01 7.84 -4.88
C MET A 470 28.96 8.31 -6.34
N LEU A 471 28.12 7.69 -7.19
CA LEU A 471 27.88 8.13 -8.57
C LEU A 471 27.05 9.42 -8.68
N ARG A 472 26.44 9.90 -7.59
CA ARG A 472 25.53 11.06 -7.57
C ARG A 472 26.13 12.25 -6.82
N SER A 473 25.89 13.46 -7.33
CA SER A 473 26.35 14.72 -6.74
C SER A 473 25.36 15.32 -5.73
N LYS A 474 24.08 14.96 -5.81
CA LYS A 474 23.01 15.32 -4.86
C LYS A 474 22.08 14.12 -4.69
N ILE A 475 21.49 13.99 -3.52
CA ILE A 475 20.40 13.03 -3.25
C ILE A 475 19.22 13.84 -2.68
N HIS A 476 17.99 13.43 -2.94
CA HIS A 476 16.78 13.98 -2.31
C HIS A 476 16.10 12.89 -1.48
N ARG A 477 15.62 11.81 -2.11
CA ARG A 477 15.11 10.62 -1.40
C ARG A 477 16.09 9.46 -1.46
N PHE A 478 16.34 8.86 -0.31
CA PHE A 478 17.01 7.56 -0.16
C PHE A 478 16.05 6.59 0.53
N GLN A 479 15.68 5.51 -0.15
CA GLN A 479 14.90 4.41 0.41
C GLN A 479 15.75 3.13 0.44
N LEU A 480 15.70 2.40 1.57
CA LEU A 480 16.45 1.19 1.80
C LEU A 480 15.56 0.12 2.44
N LYS A 481 15.51 -1.06 1.83
CA LYS A 481 14.85 -2.26 2.36
C LYS A 481 15.91 -3.36 2.53
N CYS A 482 16.04 -3.88 3.74
CA CYS A 482 17.04 -4.87 4.15
C CYS A 482 16.37 -6.00 4.94
N ASN A 483 15.93 -7.04 4.24
CA ASN A 483 15.30 -8.23 4.81
C ASN A 483 16.30 -9.23 5.42
N PHE A 484 17.58 -9.17 5.04
CA PHE A 484 18.65 -10.02 5.58
C PHE A 484 19.35 -9.46 6.81
N ASP A 485 20.03 -10.33 7.55
CA ASP A 485 20.87 -10.02 8.71
C ASP A 485 22.20 -9.38 8.29
N PHE A 486 22.14 -8.12 7.87
CA PHE A 486 23.33 -7.32 7.58
C PHE A 486 24.15 -7.02 8.83
N SER A 487 25.49 -6.99 8.70
CA SER A 487 26.30 -6.27 9.67
C SER A 487 25.98 -4.78 9.62
N ASN A 488 25.83 -4.18 10.79
CA ASN A 488 25.50 -2.75 10.94
C ASN A 488 26.48 -1.80 10.20
N SER A 489 27.69 -2.27 9.90
CA SER A 489 28.72 -1.49 9.22
C SER A 489 28.31 -0.99 7.83
N GLY A 490 27.62 -1.83 7.04
CA GLY A 490 27.23 -1.49 5.66
C GLY A 490 26.16 -0.41 5.61
N VAL A 491 25.05 -0.64 6.31
CA VAL A 491 23.91 0.29 6.39
C VAL A 491 24.33 1.64 6.96
N GLN A 492 25.08 1.67 8.07
CA GLN A 492 25.58 2.94 8.64
C GLN A 492 26.46 3.72 7.65
N THR A 493 27.33 3.04 6.89
CA THR A 493 28.22 3.69 5.92
C THR A 493 27.43 4.26 4.74
N MET A 494 26.38 3.56 4.29
CA MET A 494 25.46 4.06 3.26
C MET A 494 24.69 5.29 3.74
N VAL A 495 24.16 5.27 4.98
CA VAL A 495 23.46 6.44 5.57
C VAL A 495 24.38 7.65 5.71
N ARG A 496 25.61 7.49 6.18
CA ARG A 496 26.61 8.59 6.22
C ARG A 496 26.87 9.18 4.83
N ALA A 497 27.07 8.33 3.83
CA ALA A 497 27.33 8.77 2.46
C ALA A 497 26.13 9.51 1.82
N VAL A 498 24.90 9.12 2.18
CA VAL A 498 23.65 9.79 1.79
C VAL A 498 23.50 11.16 2.46
N LEU A 499 23.80 11.27 3.75
CA LEU A 499 23.78 12.55 4.48
C LEU A 499 24.83 13.53 3.94
N TRP A 500 26.04 13.06 3.62
CA TRP A 500 27.08 13.85 2.91
C TRP A 500 26.71 14.22 1.45
N ARG A 501 25.50 13.91 0.98
CA ARG A 501 24.91 14.41 -0.28
C ARG A 501 23.70 15.31 -0.07
N ASN A 502 23.49 15.78 1.17
CA ASN A 502 22.39 16.65 1.60
C ASN A 502 21.01 16.08 1.27
N ALA A 503 20.81 14.78 1.56
CA ALA A 503 19.52 14.13 1.43
C ALA A 503 18.43 14.83 2.27
N LYS A 504 17.21 14.87 1.73
CA LYS A 504 16.02 15.46 2.36
C LYS A 504 15.12 14.40 2.98
N GLU A 505 15.10 13.21 2.41
CA GLU A 505 14.22 12.13 2.82
C GLU A 505 15.02 10.84 2.94
N ILE A 506 14.94 10.20 4.10
CA ILE A 506 15.53 8.90 4.39
C ILE A 506 14.41 7.99 4.89
N ASP A 507 14.17 6.88 4.20
CA ASP A 507 13.24 5.82 4.59
C ASP A 507 13.97 4.48 4.60
N ILE A 508 14.09 3.87 5.78
CA ILE A 508 14.82 2.62 5.98
C ILE A 508 13.92 1.62 6.69
N CYS A 509 13.84 0.42 6.14
CA CYS A 509 13.08 -0.71 6.68
C CYS A 509 14.00 -1.94 6.75
N THR A 510 14.24 -2.47 7.95
CA THR A 510 15.02 -3.71 8.16
C THR A 510 14.11 -4.87 8.62
N GLY A 511 14.55 -6.10 8.35
CA GLY A 511 13.86 -7.33 8.75
C GLY A 511 13.95 -7.62 10.24
N THR A 512 13.10 -8.53 10.73
CA THR A 512 12.90 -8.79 12.17
C THR A 512 14.09 -9.39 12.92
N LEU A 513 15.13 -9.87 12.23
CA LEU A 513 16.35 -10.42 12.81
C LEU A 513 17.57 -9.47 12.70
N ALA A 514 17.44 -8.39 11.92
CA ALA A 514 18.52 -7.45 11.63
C ALA A 514 18.68 -6.39 12.73
N ILE A 515 19.29 -6.79 13.87
CA ILE A 515 19.57 -5.96 15.06
C ILE A 515 20.27 -4.65 14.65
N TRP A 516 19.56 -3.53 14.73
CA TRP A 516 20.05 -2.24 14.25
C TRP A 516 20.90 -1.50 15.31
N GLY A 517 22.20 -1.75 15.29
CA GLY A 517 23.18 -1.10 16.14
C GLY A 517 23.43 0.37 15.80
N LYS A 518 23.50 1.22 16.83
CA LYS A 518 23.83 2.66 16.87
C LYS A 518 23.68 3.42 15.54
N LEU A 519 22.56 4.12 15.39
CA LEU A 519 22.32 5.04 14.28
C LEU A 519 23.47 6.09 14.16
N PRO A 520 23.95 6.46 12.95
CA PRO A 520 25.03 7.44 12.79
C PRO A 520 24.70 8.80 13.43
N THR A 521 25.64 9.36 14.20
CA THR A 521 25.48 10.66 14.88
C THR A 521 25.22 11.82 13.91
N GLU A 522 25.62 11.65 12.66
CA GLU A 522 25.37 12.55 11.54
C GLU A 522 23.87 12.71 11.19
N VAL A 523 23.01 11.72 11.51
CA VAL A 523 21.55 11.85 11.33
C VAL A 523 21.01 12.96 12.24
N PHE A 524 21.40 12.94 13.51
CA PHE A 524 20.90 13.81 14.59
C PHE A 524 21.29 15.29 14.44
N THR A 525 22.20 15.60 13.53
CA THR A 525 22.73 16.95 13.27
C THR A 525 22.44 17.44 11.85
N SER A 526 21.68 16.66 11.07
CA SER A 526 21.45 16.93 9.65
C SER A 526 20.64 18.20 9.41
N GLN A 527 21.24 19.14 8.68
CA GLN A 527 20.61 20.41 8.32
C GLN A 527 19.71 20.31 7.08
N SER A 528 19.79 19.23 6.30
CA SER A 528 19.03 19.05 5.05
C SER A 528 17.79 18.17 5.20
N LEU A 529 17.68 17.40 6.29
CA LEU A 529 16.67 16.36 6.46
C LEU A 529 15.29 16.95 6.78
N VAL A 530 14.28 16.47 6.06
CA VAL A 530 12.87 16.89 6.11
C VAL A 530 11.96 15.70 6.48
N VAL A 531 12.28 14.51 6.00
CA VAL A 531 11.57 13.25 6.31
C VAL A 531 12.59 12.21 6.80
N LEU A 532 12.29 11.59 7.95
CA LEU A 532 13.05 10.47 8.51
C LEU A 532 12.09 9.33 8.87
N LYS A 533 12.25 8.17 8.24
CA LYS A 533 11.49 6.95 8.55
C LYS A 533 12.47 5.82 8.84
N LEU A 534 12.36 5.21 10.01
CA LEU A 534 13.23 4.14 10.49
C LEU A 534 12.34 3.03 11.06
N ARG A 535 12.43 1.83 10.50
CA ARG A 535 11.60 0.66 10.86
C ARG A 535 12.46 -0.60 10.91
N GLY A 536 12.23 -1.46 11.89
CA GLY A 536 12.93 -2.75 12.04
C GLY A 536 13.65 -2.88 13.38
N THR A 537 13.99 -4.12 13.76
CA THR A 537 14.11 -4.48 15.18
C THR A 537 15.35 -3.93 15.91
N SER A 538 15.12 -3.56 17.18
CA SER A 538 16.15 -3.22 18.16
C SER A 538 17.04 -2.04 17.76
N ILE A 539 16.46 -0.96 17.22
CA ILE A 539 17.20 0.26 16.92
C ILE A 539 17.67 0.93 18.22
N GLU A 540 18.96 0.86 18.50
CA GLU A 540 19.59 1.64 19.58
C GLU A 540 19.97 3.05 19.09
N PHE A 541 19.46 4.09 19.75
CA PHE A 541 20.07 5.42 19.66
C PHE A 541 21.05 5.66 20.80
N ASP A 542 22.35 5.75 20.47
CA ASP A 542 23.27 6.53 21.30
C ASP A 542 23.12 8.01 20.94
N ILE A 543 22.04 8.62 21.43
CA ILE A 543 21.69 10.01 21.13
C ILE A 543 22.85 10.92 21.58
N PRO A 544 23.46 11.71 20.68
CA PRO A 544 24.53 12.64 21.06
C PRO A 544 23.99 13.79 21.92
N ASP A 545 24.84 14.38 22.76
CA ASP A 545 24.42 15.45 23.69
C ASP A 545 23.94 16.73 23.01
N SER A 546 24.15 16.85 21.69
CA SER A 546 23.62 17.92 20.85
C SER A 546 22.88 17.32 19.64
N VAL A 547 21.57 17.57 19.59
CA VAL A 547 20.67 17.22 18.48
C VAL A 547 20.18 18.53 17.84
N SER A 548 20.21 18.58 16.50
CA SER A 548 19.71 19.72 15.73
C SER A 548 19.15 19.25 14.39
N LEU A 549 17.82 19.22 14.30
CA LEU A 549 17.05 18.79 13.13
C LEU A 549 16.08 19.92 12.71
N PRO A 550 16.62 21.08 12.25
CA PRO A 550 15.84 22.32 12.13
C PRO A 550 14.84 22.34 10.96
N ASN A 551 14.96 21.41 10.02
CA ASN A 551 14.09 21.30 8.84
C ASN A 551 13.21 20.03 8.85
N LEU A 552 13.31 19.19 9.88
CA LEU A 552 12.61 17.90 9.95
C LEU A 552 11.12 18.12 10.25
N LYS A 553 10.27 17.75 9.28
CA LYS A 553 8.80 17.84 9.34
C LYS A 553 8.14 16.51 9.67
N VAL A 554 8.68 15.39 9.20
CA VAL A 554 8.09 14.05 9.35
C VAL A 554 9.09 13.10 10.00
N MET A 555 8.70 12.45 11.09
CA MET A 555 9.49 11.42 11.76
C MET A 555 8.63 10.18 12.04
N HIS A 556 8.95 9.04 11.42
CA HIS A 556 8.32 7.74 11.71
C HIS A 556 9.37 6.80 12.32
N LEU A 557 9.15 6.33 13.54
CA LEU A 557 9.99 5.34 14.23
C LEU A 557 9.15 4.10 14.55
N GLN A 558 9.65 2.92 14.18
CA GLN A 558 9.02 1.62 14.46
C GLN A 558 10.05 0.64 15.04
N ASP A 559 9.65 -0.18 16.02
CA ASP A 559 10.47 -1.22 16.66
C ASP A 559 11.68 -0.65 17.44
N PHE A 560 11.43 0.44 18.17
CA PHE A 560 12.44 1.42 18.59
C PHE A 560 12.76 1.40 20.09
N HIS A 561 14.05 1.35 20.48
CA HIS A 561 14.46 1.16 21.87
C HIS A 561 14.77 2.48 22.62
N LEU A 562 13.87 2.87 23.52
CA LEU A 562 13.95 4.06 24.37
C LEU A 562 14.81 3.80 25.62
N ASN A 563 16.12 4.06 25.49
CA ASN A 563 17.04 4.17 26.61
C ASN A 563 17.27 5.64 26.98
N ASN A 564 17.14 5.97 28.27
CA ASN A 564 17.38 7.30 28.87
C ASN A 564 16.38 8.40 28.41
N SER A 565 15.33 8.60 29.22
CA SER A 565 14.29 9.66 29.08
C SER A 565 14.84 11.04 28.73
N ASP A 566 15.94 11.41 29.37
CA ASP A 566 16.59 12.71 29.31
C ASP A 566 17.21 12.96 27.91
N LYS A 567 17.90 11.95 27.36
CA LYS A 567 18.43 11.93 25.98
C LYS A 567 17.30 11.95 24.94
N VAL A 568 16.28 11.11 25.12
CA VAL A 568 15.10 11.04 24.23
C VAL A 568 14.35 12.37 24.19
N THR A 569 14.11 12.98 25.35
CA THR A 569 13.44 14.28 25.46
C THR A 569 14.22 15.37 24.73
N ARG A 570 15.56 15.41 24.88
CA ARG A 570 16.43 16.34 24.13
C ARG A 570 16.36 16.13 22.62
N PHE A 571 16.29 14.88 22.15
CA PHE A 571 16.15 14.56 20.73
C PHE A 571 14.88 15.17 20.11
N PHE A 572 13.72 14.99 20.75
CA PHE A 572 12.47 15.59 20.28
C PHE A 572 12.47 17.12 20.35
N HIS A 573 13.04 17.72 21.42
CA HIS A 573 13.21 19.18 21.50
C HIS A 573 14.14 19.76 20.42
N GLY A 574 15.02 18.94 19.82
CA GLY A 574 15.84 19.31 18.66
C GLY A 574 15.08 19.45 17.34
N CYS A 575 13.83 18.96 17.27
CA CYS A 575 13.01 18.84 16.06
C CYS A 575 11.94 19.94 15.98
N LYS A 576 12.37 21.20 15.85
CA LYS A 576 11.50 22.38 16.07
C LYS A 576 10.32 22.56 15.09
N VAL A 577 10.44 22.02 13.87
CA VAL A 577 9.42 22.16 12.80
C VAL A 577 8.70 20.84 12.50
N LEU A 578 8.76 19.88 13.43
CA LEU A 578 8.12 18.58 13.30
C LEU A 578 6.60 18.74 13.26
N GLU A 579 5.99 18.37 12.13
CA GLU A 579 4.56 18.44 11.84
C GLU A 579 3.87 17.08 12.01
N GLU A 580 4.61 15.98 11.79
CA GLU A 580 4.14 14.60 11.87
C GLU A 580 5.14 13.71 12.63
N LEU A 581 4.66 13.01 13.67
CA LEU A 581 5.43 12.07 14.48
C LEU A 581 4.65 10.76 14.64
N TRP A 582 5.23 9.64 14.21
CA TRP A 582 4.71 8.30 14.48
C TRP A 582 5.72 7.52 15.32
N LEU A 583 5.27 6.96 16.44
CA LEU A 583 6.03 6.12 17.35
C LEU A 583 5.31 4.78 17.49
N LEU A 584 5.89 3.71 16.95
CA LEU A 584 5.26 2.39 16.85
C LEU A 584 6.16 1.32 17.49
N ASN A 585 5.59 0.43 18.29
CA ASN A 585 6.26 -0.67 18.97
C ASN A 585 7.58 -0.25 19.66
N LEU A 586 7.43 0.49 20.76
CA LEU A 586 8.54 0.99 21.54
C LEU A 586 9.04 -0.06 22.55
N PHE A 587 10.34 -0.10 22.79
CA PHE A 587 10.98 -0.96 23.81
C PHE A 587 11.80 -0.14 24.83
N GLY A 588 12.17 -0.74 25.96
CA GLY A 588 13.19 -0.22 26.88
C GLY A 588 12.69 0.45 28.18
N SER A 589 13.60 0.68 29.11
CA SER A 589 13.32 1.06 30.50
C SER A 589 13.14 2.57 30.73
N THR A 590 12.36 3.24 29.88
CA THR A 590 12.07 4.67 30.03
C THR A 590 10.74 4.87 30.75
N ASP A 591 10.78 5.31 32.01
CA ASP A 591 9.59 5.53 32.83
C ASP A 591 8.79 6.79 32.45
N VAL A 592 9.41 7.78 31.79
CA VAL A 592 8.78 9.07 31.47
C VAL A 592 9.24 9.61 30.11
N LEU A 593 8.31 10.10 29.29
CA LEU A 593 8.59 10.77 28.01
C LEU A 593 7.84 12.11 27.91
N HIS A 594 8.60 13.21 27.75
CA HIS A 594 8.04 14.56 27.54
C HIS A 594 8.13 14.98 26.07
N LEU A 595 6.98 15.16 25.41
CA LEU A 595 6.85 15.64 24.04
C LEU A 595 6.29 17.07 24.04
N SER A 596 7.13 18.07 23.72
CA SER A 596 6.75 19.49 23.70
C SER A 596 7.12 20.12 22.36
N MET A 597 6.27 19.90 21.35
CA MET A 597 6.48 20.36 19.96
C MET A 597 5.30 21.21 19.49
N PRO A 598 5.38 22.56 19.55
CA PRO A 598 4.30 23.45 19.11
C PRO A 598 3.93 23.34 17.63
N SER A 599 4.82 22.80 16.80
CA SER A 599 4.61 22.62 15.36
C SER A 599 3.85 21.32 15.00
N LEU A 600 3.65 20.42 15.96
CA LEU A 600 3.15 19.07 15.70
C LEU A 600 1.64 19.08 15.46
N ARG A 601 1.24 18.59 14.27
CA ARG A 601 -0.16 18.51 13.80
C ARG A 601 -0.68 17.07 13.83
N ILE A 602 0.17 16.09 13.54
CA ILE A 602 -0.18 14.67 13.50
C ILE A 602 0.72 13.92 14.49
N PHE A 603 0.12 13.24 15.47
CA PHE A 603 0.82 12.33 16.36
C PHE A 603 0.16 10.95 16.35
N SER A 604 0.96 9.90 16.18
CA SER A 604 0.52 8.51 16.35
C SER A 604 1.46 7.80 17.32
N PHE A 605 0.88 7.15 18.33
CA PHE A 605 1.57 6.32 19.31
C PHE A 605 0.95 4.92 19.32
N ASN A 606 1.78 3.88 19.23
CA ASN A 606 1.36 2.49 19.33
C ASN A 606 2.37 1.71 20.18
N SER A 607 1.92 1.14 21.29
CA SER A 607 2.75 0.33 22.21
C SER A 607 2.12 -1.04 22.41
N LEU A 608 2.54 -2.02 21.60
CA LEU A 608 2.10 -3.40 21.70
C LEU A 608 2.65 -4.08 22.99
N ILE A 609 2.05 -5.23 23.31
CA ILE A 609 2.21 -5.96 24.58
C ILE A 609 3.69 -6.34 24.84
N GLY A 610 4.21 -5.97 26.01
CA GLY A 610 5.58 -6.31 26.42
C GLY A 610 6.13 -5.40 27.52
N ASP A 611 7.17 -4.62 27.18
CA ASP A 611 8.15 -4.13 28.16
C ASP A 611 7.90 -2.74 28.76
N ILE A 612 7.10 -1.84 28.15
CA ILE A 612 6.92 -0.46 28.67
C ILE A 612 5.55 -0.15 29.30
N SER A 613 4.96 -1.12 30.00
CA SER A 613 3.71 -0.92 30.77
C SER A 613 3.76 0.18 31.87
N GLY A 614 4.94 0.75 32.15
CA GLY A 614 5.16 1.84 33.11
C GLY A 614 5.32 3.25 32.53
N LEU A 615 5.37 3.44 31.21
CA LEU A 615 5.73 4.75 30.60
C LEU A 615 4.69 5.86 30.85
N GLU A 616 5.05 6.88 31.61
CA GLU A 616 4.28 8.12 31.72
C GLU A 616 4.53 9.02 30.50
N LEU A 617 3.54 9.14 29.60
CA LEU A 617 3.63 10.02 28.44
C LEU A 617 3.00 11.41 28.72
N PHE A 618 3.83 12.44 28.58
CA PHE A 618 3.46 13.84 28.77
C PHE A 618 3.48 14.61 27.45
N ILE A 619 2.31 15.04 26.96
CA ILE A 619 2.16 15.66 25.64
C ILE A 619 1.77 17.15 25.80
N ASN A 620 2.51 18.03 25.14
CA ASN A 620 2.27 19.49 25.09
C ASN A 620 2.38 19.99 23.63
N THR A 621 1.34 19.72 22.84
CA THR A 621 1.30 19.96 21.38
C THR A 621 0.04 20.79 21.01
N PRO A 622 0.04 22.11 21.27
CA PRO A 622 -1.18 22.94 21.22
C PRO A 622 -1.80 23.15 19.82
N ASN A 623 -1.13 22.71 18.74
CA ASN A 623 -1.62 22.76 17.36
C ASN A 623 -1.85 21.36 16.77
N MET A 624 -1.97 20.33 17.61
CA MET A 624 -2.23 18.96 17.17
C MET A 624 -3.66 18.86 16.63
N GLU A 625 -3.82 18.38 15.40
CA GLU A 625 -5.07 18.22 14.65
C GLU A 625 -5.52 16.75 14.62
N PHE A 626 -4.58 15.81 14.61
CA PHE A 626 -4.82 14.37 14.66
C PHE A 626 -3.99 13.71 15.76
N PHE A 627 -4.64 12.89 16.59
CA PHE A 627 -3.98 12.03 17.56
C PHE A 627 -4.51 10.60 17.50
N HIS A 628 -3.63 9.63 17.27
CA HIS A 628 -3.93 8.20 17.40
C HIS A 628 -3.13 7.60 18.57
N TYR A 629 -3.82 6.86 19.43
CA TYR A 629 -3.24 6.11 20.54
C TYR A 629 -3.66 4.63 20.49
N GLN A 630 -2.68 3.73 20.49
CA GLN A 630 -2.86 2.32 20.83
C GLN A 630 -1.89 1.90 21.94
N GLY A 631 -2.37 1.13 22.93
CA GLY A 631 -1.49 0.46 23.89
C GLY A 631 -2.03 0.25 25.31
N SER A 632 -1.16 -0.28 26.17
CA SER A 632 -1.41 -0.73 27.54
C SER A 632 -0.66 0.05 28.64
N SER A 633 -0.33 1.35 28.45
CA SER A 633 0.42 2.10 29.49
C SER A 633 -0.50 2.67 30.57
N ARG A 634 -0.06 2.43 31.82
CA ARG A 634 -0.79 2.74 33.06
C ARG A 634 -1.03 4.23 33.32
N LYS A 635 -0.36 5.15 32.61
CA LYS A 635 -0.44 6.61 32.87
C LYS A 635 -0.20 7.45 31.61
N PHE A 636 -1.26 8.09 31.12
CA PHE A 636 -1.16 9.19 30.14
C PHE A 636 -1.55 10.51 30.79
N LEU A 637 -0.71 11.54 30.62
CA LEU A 637 -0.90 12.87 31.19
C LEU A 637 -0.71 13.94 30.12
N LEU A 638 -1.74 14.16 29.31
CA LEU A 638 -1.74 15.23 28.34
C LEU A 638 -1.91 16.59 29.03
N VAL A 639 -0.98 17.52 28.77
CA VAL A 639 -0.64 18.60 29.71
C VAL A 639 -1.53 19.84 29.58
N ASN A 640 -2.25 20.01 28.46
CA ASN A 640 -3.10 21.17 28.20
C ASN A 640 -4.33 20.79 27.36
N LYS A 641 -5.44 21.54 27.48
CA LYS A 641 -6.60 21.39 26.57
C LYS A 641 -6.16 21.61 25.12
N ILE A 642 -6.31 20.61 24.25
CA ILE A 642 -6.00 20.75 22.83
C ILE A 642 -7.21 21.38 22.13
N ALA A 643 -7.15 22.69 21.91
CA ALA A 643 -8.22 23.42 21.22
C ALA A 643 -8.25 23.17 19.70
N SER A 644 -7.16 22.65 19.12
CA SER A 644 -6.99 22.40 17.68
C SER A 644 -7.32 20.98 17.21
N LEU A 645 -7.58 20.05 18.14
CA LEU A 645 -7.69 18.62 17.81
C LEU A 645 -8.96 18.39 16.99
N ALA A 646 -8.82 18.03 15.72
CA ALA A 646 -9.95 17.75 14.85
C ALA A 646 -10.43 16.30 15.04
N ARG A 647 -9.51 15.34 15.00
CA ARG A 647 -9.78 13.89 15.12
C ARG A 647 -8.89 13.21 16.16
N ALA A 648 -9.46 12.31 16.93
CA ALA A 648 -8.77 11.56 17.99
C ALA A 648 -9.16 10.08 17.98
N GLU A 649 -8.21 9.16 18.11
CA GLU A 649 -8.45 7.71 18.00
C GLU A 649 -7.80 6.94 19.15
N PHE A 650 -8.56 6.05 19.81
CA PHE A 650 -8.12 5.32 21.01
C PHE A 650 -8.40 3.83 20.93
N THR A 651 -7.32 3.05 21.05
CA THR A 651 -7.32 1.58 21.12
C THR A 651 -6.55 1.13 22.35
N PHE A 652 -7.24 1.02 23.49
CA PHE A 652 -6.64 0.40 24.69
C PHE A 652 -6.69 -1.13 24.54
N ASP A 653 -5.65 -1.84 25.00
CA ASP A 653 -5.63 -3.31 24.96
C ASP A 653 -6.24 -3.96 26.23
N TYR A 654 -6.39 -3.20 27.34
CA TYR A 654 -6.93 -3.69 28.61
C TYR A 654 -7.71 -2.61 29.39
N VAL A 655 -8.67 -3.05 30.21
CA VAL A 655 -9.63 -2.20 30.95
C VAL A 655 -9.02 -1.48 32.18
N GLN A 656 -7.86 -1.92 32.66
CA GLN A 656 -7.30 -1.46 33.96
C GLN A 656 -6.85 0.01 33.99
N ASP A 657 -6.76 0.69 32.83
CA ASP A 657 -6.26 2.07 32.70
C ASP A 657 -7.37 3.16 32.79
N SER A 658 -8.58 2.78 33.20
CA SER A 658 -9.81 3.61 33.21
C SER A 658 -9.67 5.01 33.83
N GLU A 659 -8.99 5.16 34.96
CA GLU A 659 -8.81 6.47 35.63
C GLU A 659 -7.98 7.45 34.78
N ASN A 660 -7.14 6.96 33.86
CA ASN A 660 -6.31 7.81 32.99
C ASN A 660 -6.91 7.96 31.58
N ALA A 661 -7.59 6.93 31.07
CA ALA A 661 -8.42 7.05 29.87
C ALA A 661 -9.49 8.15 30.03
N SER A 662 -10.21 8.16 31.16
CA SER A 662 -11.22 9.19 31.47
C SER A 662 -10.62 10.60 31.60
N LYS A 663 -9.51 10.78 32.31
CA LYS A 663 -8.77 12.07 32.38
C LYS A 663 -8.35 12.56 31.00
N PHE A 664 -7.91 11.66 30.12
CA PHE A 664 -7.58 12.01 28.74
C PHE A 664 -8.82 12.50 27.99
N ILE A 665 -9.87 11.66 27.95
CA ILE A 665 -11.14 11.91 27.26
C ILE A 665 -11.76 13.25 27.71
N ASN A 666 -11.67 13.58 29.00
CA ASN A 666 -12.14 14.86 29.56
C ASN A 666 -11.45 16.13 29.02
N ASN A 667 -10.25 16.02 28.48
CA ASN A 667 -9.50 17.16 27.94
C ASN A 667 -9.81 17.45 26.45
N LEU A 668 -10.59 16.60 25.77
CA LEU A 668 -10.89 16.70 24.33
C LEU A 668 -11.98 17.73 23.98
N GLN A 669 -11.95 18.91 24.60
CA GLN A 669 -13.04 19.90 24.48
C GLN A 669 -13.14 20.56 23.10
N GLY A 670 -12.12 20.46 22.24
CA GLY A 670 -12.13 20.94 20.86
C GLY A 670 -12.56 19.93 19.79
N VAL A 671 -12.74 18.64 20.14
CA VAL A 671 -12.72 17.56 19.14
C VAL A 671 -14.00 17.43 18.30
N THR A 672 -13.83 17.21 16.99
CA THR A 672 -14.93 17.08 16.01
C THR A 672 -15.21 15.64 15.57
N SER A 673 -14.22 14.75 15.71
CA SER A 673 -14.29 13.32 15.38
C SER A 673 -13.55 12.47 16.43
N ILE A 674 -14.19 11.43 16.98
CA ILE A 674 -13.54 10.48 17.91
C ILE A 674 -13.73 9.04 17.42
N TYR A 675 -12.69 8.20 17.55
CA TYR A 675 -12.76 6.73 17.53
C TYR A 675 -12.48 6.16 18.94
N LEU A 676 -13.30 5.21 19.41
CA LEU A 676 -13.10 4.48 20.68
C LEU A 676 -13.21 2.96 20.48
N SER A 677 -12.18 2.19 20.84
CA SER A 677 -12.23 0.72 20.88
C SER A 677 -13.09 0.16 22.02
N GLU A 678 -13.30 -1.16 22.03
CA GLU A 678 -14.12 -1.85 23.02
C GLU A 678 -13.70 -1.51 24.46
N TYR A 679 -12.42 -1.69 24.77
CA TYR A 679 -11.86 -1.37 26.08
C TYR A 679 -11.73 0.15 26.31
N ALA A 680 -11.69 0.99 25.27
CA ALA A 680 -11.76 2.45 25.43
C ALA A 680 -13.15 2.90 25.92
N MET A 681 -14.20 2.29 25.37
CA MET A 681 -15.59 2.52 25.78
C MET A 681 -15.85 2.02 27.20
N GLU A 682 -15.39 0.81 27.55
CA GLU A 682 -15.51 0.27 28.91
C GLU A 682 -14.72 1.12 29.93
N ALA A 683 -13.49 1.51 29.59
CA ALA A 683 -12.65 2.37 30.42
C ALA A 683 -13.27 3.75 30.66
N ALA A 684 -13.93 4.35 29.65
CA ALA A 684 -14.66 5.59 29.81
C ALA A 684 -15.88 5.42 30.74
N TYR A 685 -16.68 4.38 30.48
CA TYR A 685 -17.91 4.04 31.21
C TYR A 685 -17.67 3.82 32.71
N LEU A 686 -16.71 2.97 33.08
CA LEU A 686 -16.42 2.59 34.48
C LEU A 686 -16.08 3.77 35.40
N THR A 687 -15.70 4.94 34.85
CA THR A 687 -15.38 6.12 35.67
C THR A 687 -16.59 7.00 36.03
N TYR A 688 -17.69 6.87 35.29
CA TYR A 688 -19.09 7.33 35.55
C TYR A 688 -19.39 8.78 35.99
N THR A 689 -18.42 9.54 36.47
CA THR A 689 -18.64 10.72 37.32
C THR A 689 -18.02 12.01 36.79
N SER A 690 -17.16 11.94 35.77
CA SER A 690 -16.36 13.09 35.30
C SER A 690 -16.45 13.40 33.80
N VAL A 691 -17.08 12.54 32.98
CA VAL A 691 -17.05 12.63 31.51
C VAL A 691 -17.55 13.99 31.00
N SER A 692 -16.65 14.77 30.39
CA SER A 692 -16.94 16.11 29.85
C SER A 692 -17.90 16.06 28.67
N VAL A 693 -18.64 17.14 28.44
CA VAL A 693 -19.57 17.28 27.30
C VAL A 693 -18.80 17.75 26.06
N PHE A 694 -18.84 16.94 25.00
CA PHE A 694 -18.20 17.20 23.72
C PHE A 694 -19.09 18.09 22.84
N THR A 695 -19.12 19.38 23.17
CA THR A 695 -19.95 20.39 22.47
C THR A 695 -19.60 20.56 20.98
N ASN A 696 -18.37 20.21 20.58
CA ASN A 696 -17.90 20.33 19.19
C ASN A 696 -17.94 19.01 18.39
N LEU A 697 -18.35 17.89 19.01
CA LEU A 697 -18.27 16.56 18.42
C LEU A 697 -19.39 16.33 17.40
N THR A 698 -19.00 16.11 16.15
CA THR A 698 -19.92 15.88 15.02
C THR A 698 -19.90 14.45 14.50
N VAL A 699 -18.79 13.71 14.67
CA VAL A 699 -18.62 12.33 14.21
C VAL A 699 -18.11 11.45 15.36
N LEU A 700 -18.77 10.34 15.66
CA LEU A 700 -18.36 9.40 16.71
C LEU A 700 -18.33 7.99 16.14
N GLU A 701 -17.17 7.35 16.14
CA GLU A 701 -16.97 5.95 15.77
C GLU A 701 -16.60 5.15 17.01
N LEU A 702 -17.24 4.00 17.22
CA LEU A 702 -17.05 3.20 18.43
C LEU A 702 -17.30 1.70 18.26
N GLU A 703 -16.52 0.91 18.98
CA GLU A 703 -16.73 -0.52 19.23
C GLU A 703 -17.50 -0.68 20.55
N VAL A 704 -18.60 -1.44 20.55
CA VAL A 704 -19.52 -1.49 21.70
C VAL A 704 -19.37 -2.81 22.46
N PRO A 705 -18.83 -2.85 23.69
CA PRO A 705 -18.89 -4.05 24.53
C PRO A 705 -20.33 -4.29 25.03
N ASP A 706 -21.03 -3.21 25.37
CA ASP A 706 -22.36 -3.22 25.97
C ASP A 706 -23.18 -2.03 25.46
N PHE A 707 -24.30 -2.30 24.79
CA PHE A 707 -25.17 -1.27 24.21
C PHE A 707 -25.82 -0.34 25.25
N ARG A 708 -25.94 -0.78 26.52
CA ARG A 708 -26.57 0.00 27.61
C ARG A 708 -25.84 1.33 27.87
N ILE A 709 -24.54 1.38 27.59
CA ILE A 709 -23.67 2.53 27.83
C ILE A 709 -23.85 3.63 26.76
N LEU A 710 -24.35 3.27 25.57
CA LEU A 710 -24.30 4.16 24.40
C LEU A 710 -25.20 5.41 24.55
N PRO A 711 -26.43 5.36 25.10
CA PRO A 711 -27.22 6.57 25.33
C PRO A 711 -26.54 7.56 26.29
N GLU A 712 -25.82 7.08 27.30
CA GLU A 712 -25.09 7.94 28.22
C GLU A 712 -23.92 8.66 27.53
N VAL A 713 -23.22 7.98 26.62
CA VAL A 713 -22.15 8.54 25.79
C VAL A 713 -22.71 9.54 24.77
N LEU A 714 -23.80 9.18 24.08
CA LEU A 714 -24.51 10.08 23.15
C LEU A 714 -25.03 11.34 23.86
N ALA A 715 -25.48 11.24 25.11
CA ALA A 715 -25.90 12.38 25.92
C ALA A 715 -24.73 13.35 26.26
N ARG A 716 -23.46 12.92 26.15
CA ARG A 716 -22.29 13.82 26.22
C ARG A 716 -21.94 14.46 24.88
N ALA A 717 -22.57 14.06 23.78
CA ALA A 717 -22.28 14.53 22.42
C ALA A 717 -23.52 15.24 21.79
N PRO A 718 -23.96 16.39 22.35
CA PRO A 718 -25.28 16.96 22.05
C PRO A 718 -25.48 17.43 20.59
N HIS A 719 -24.41 17.67 19.84
CA HIS A 719 -24.46 18.12 18.44
C HIS A 719 -23.93 17.09 17.43
N LEU A 720 -23.89 15.80 17.83
CA LEU A 720 -23.47 14.70 16.98
C LEU A 720 -24.34 14.58 15.72
N GLN A 721 -23.71 14.45 14.55
CA GLN A 721 -24.37 14.36 13.24
C GLN A 721 -24.19 13.00 12.57
N GLU A 722 -23.10 12.29 12.91
CA GLU A 722 -22.74 10.98 12.37
C GLU A 722 -22.27 10.03 13.47
N LEU A 723 -22.83 8.83 13.51
CA LEU A 723 -22.51 7.76 14.46
C LEU A 723 -22.11 6.49 13.69
N VAL A 724 -20.95 5.92 14.01
CA VAL A 724 -20.45 4.68 13.42
C VAL A 724 -20.27 3.64 14.52
N VAL A 725 -20.87 2.46 14.37
CA VAL A 725 -20.93 1.41 15.39
C VAL A 725 -20.37 0.11 14.86
N HIS A 726 -19.32 -0.41 15.49
CA HIS A 726 -18.78 -1.75 15.20
C HIS A 726 -19.47 -2.78 16.11
N SER A 727 -20.07 -3.81 15.50
CA SER A 727 -21.03 -4.73 16.16
C SER A 727 -20.42 -6.11 16.54
N TYR A 728 -19.22 -6.45 16.08
CA TYR A 728 -18.62 -7.77 16.30
C TYR A 728 -18.27 -8.09 17.77
N THR A 729 -18.19 -7.08 18.62
CA THR A 729 -17.86 -7.14 20.06
C THR A 729 -19.02 -7.66 20.91
N LEU A 730 -20.25 -7.20 20.62
CA LEU A 730 -21.50 -7.49 21.35
C LEU A 730 -21.84 -8.98 21.51
N HIS A 731 -21.16 -9.87 20.78
CA HIS A 731 -21.43 -11.31 20.75
C HIS A 731 -20.51 -12.15 21.65
N GLN A 732 -19.44 -11.57 22.25
CA GLN A 732 -18.45 -12.36 23.01
C GLN A 732 -18.78 -12.54 24.50
N TYR A 733 -19.56 -11.64 25.11
CA TYR A 733 -19.78 -11.63 26.58
C TYR A 733 -21.16 -12.06 27.06
N TYR A 734 -22.20 -12.08 26.21
CA TYR A 734 -23.59 -12.33 26.62
C TYR A 734 -24.28 -13.46 25.84
N SER A 735 -23.89 -14.69 26.16
CA SER A 735 -24.58 -15.93 25.73
C SER A 735 -25.83 -16.19 26.57
N LEU A 736 -26.83 -15.31 26.47
CA LEU A 736 -28.14 -15.45 27.10
C LEU A 736 -29.22 -15.75 26.04
N ASP A 737 -30.20 -16.58 26.39
CA ASP A 737 -31.25 -16.99 25.45
C ASP A 737 -32.22 -15.84 25.15
N PRO A 738 -32.63 -15.62 23.88
CA PRO A 738 -33.47 -14.48 23.51
C PRO A 738 -34.81 -14.40 24.26
N GLU A 739 -35.40 -15.56 24.59
CA GLU A 739 -36.71 -15.65 25.24
C GLU A 739 -36.69 -15.21 26.72
N GLU A 740 -35.53 -15.21 27.39
CA GLU A 740 -35.39 -14.60 28.73
C GLU A 740 -35.21 -13.08 28.68
N VAL A 741 -34.78 -12.53 27.54
CA VAL A 741 -34.36 -11.12 27.40
C VAL A 741 -35.52 -10.18 27.02
N GLU A 742 -36.44 -10.62 26.15
CA GLU A 742 -37.50 -9.75 25.59
C GLU A 742 -38.50 -9.17 26.60
N GLY A 743 -38.55 -9.71 27.83
CA GLY A 743 -39.44 -9.23 28.90
C GLY A 743 -38.77 -8.66 30.15
N SER A 744 -37.43 -8.61 30.22
CA SER A 744 -36.70 -8.45 31.49
C SER A 744 -35.73 -7.25 31.56
N TYR A 745 -35.33 -6.66 30.43
CA TYR A 745 -34.40 -5.54 30.38
C TYR A 745 -35.05 -4.28 29.78
N PRO A 746 -35.27 -3.20 30.56
CA PRO A 746 -35.87 -1.98 30.04
C PRO A 746 -34.91 -1.26 29.07
N LEU A 747 -35.45 -0.76 27.96
CA LEU A 747 -34.74 0.17 27.10
C LEU A 747 -34.43 1.47 27.87
N PRO A 748 -33.26 2.12 27.65
CA PRO A 748 -32.89 3.32 28.38
C PRO A 748 -33.90 4.47 28.20
N GLU A 749 -34.49 4.93 29.30
CA GLU A 749 -35.52 6.00 29.31
C GLU A 749 -34.98 7.36 28.83
N ILE A 750 -33.66 7.56 28.91
CA ILE A 750 -33.00 8.80 28.47
C ILE A 750 -32.89 8.78 26.94
N VAL A 751 -33.43 9.81 26.29
CA VAL A 751 -33.25 10.08 24.85
C VAL A 751 -32.21 11.20 24.68
N PRO A 752 -31.04 10.95 24.08
CA PRO A 752 -30.03 11.96 23.82
C PRO A 752 -30.52 13.08 22.89
N VAL A 753 -30.17 14.34 23.22
CA VAL A 753 -30.55 15.53 22.42
C VAL A 753 -30.07 15.44 20.97
N CYS A 754 -28.89 14.85 20.74
CA CYS A 754 -28.38 14.63 19.39
C CYS A 754 -29.25 13.68 18.57
N LEU A 755 -29.82 12.64 19.18
CA LEU A 755 -30.67 11.65 18.51
C LEU A 755 -32.00 12.28 18.04
N ASP A 756 -32.58 13.18 18.84
CA ASP A 756 -33.79 13.95 18.49
C ASP A 756 -33.50 15.06 17.45
N GLN A 757 -32.35 15.75 17.51
CA GLN A 757 -32.18 17.07 16.85
C GLN A 757 -31.01 17.21 15.87
N HIS A 758 -30.01 16.33 15.90
CA HIS A 758 -28.76 16.51 15.14
C HIS A 758 -28.28 15.30 14.33
N LEU A 759 -28.58 14.07 14.75
CA LEU A 759 -28.01 12.83 14.21
C LEU A 759 -28.66 12.46 12.87
N ARG A 760 -27.93 12.63 11.77
CA ARG A 760 -28.41 12.41 10.39
C ARG A 760 -27.95 11.09 9.80
N ASN A 761 -26.74 10.65 10.15
CA ASN A 761 -26.10 9.46 9.60
C ASN A 761 -25.82 8.45 10.71
N ILE A 762 -26.19 7.20 10.49
CA ILE A 762 -25.78 6.06 11.32
C ILE A 762 -25.18 4.99 10.40
N GLU A 763 -23.97 4.53 10.68
CA GLU A 763 -23.38 3.36 10.02
C GLU A 763 -23.11 2.24 11.04
N PHE A 764 -23.71 1.07 10.84
CA PHE A 764 -23.27 -0.16 11.50
C PHE A 764 -22.26 -0.90 10.63
N LYS A 765 -21.08 -1.19 11.20
CA LYS A 765 -20.02 -2.00 10.59
C LYS A 765 -19.99 -3.39 11.24
N MET A 766 -19.81 -4.42 10.41
CA MET A 766 -19.71 -5.82 10.83
C MET A 766 -20.93 -6.31 11.64
N PHE A 767 -22.15 -5.88 11.26
CA PHE A 767 -23.41 -6.17 11.95
C PHE A 767 -23.71 -7.68 12.03
N VAL A 768 -23.88 -8.24 13.23
CA VAL A 768 -23.97 -9.71 13.44
C VAL A 768 -25.41 -10.24 13.53
N ASN A 769 -26.38 -9.38 13.85
CA ASN A 769 -27.80 -9.71 14.13
C ASN A 769 -27.98 -10.56 15.40
N GLY A 770 -27.23 -10.24 16.45
CA GLY A 770 -27.54 -10.60 17.82
C GLY A 770 -28.75 -9.83 18.36
N VAL A 771 -29.32 -10.27 19.48
CA VAL A 771 -30.49 -9.61 20.10
C VAL A 771 -30.19 -8.14 20.42
N TRP A 772 -29.00 -7.87 20.97
CA TRP A 772 -28.55 -6.52 21.32
C TRP A 772 -28.31 -5.61 20.10
N ASP A 773 -27.83 -6.14 18.97
CA ASP A 773 -27.71 -5.38 17.71
C ASP A 773 -29.08 -4.83 17.28
N VAL A 774 -30.11 -5.68 17.34
CA VAL A 774 -31.47 -5.35 16.90
C VAL A 774 -32.16 -4.41 17.89
N LEU A 775 -32.01 -4.64 19.21
CA LEU A 775 -32.56 -3.75 20.23
C LEU A 775 -31.95 -2.35 20.17
N LEU A 776 -30.62 -2.25 20.02
CA LEU A 776 -29.95 -0.96 19.85
C LEU A 776 -30.42 -0.25 18.58
N LEU A 777 -30.50 -0.97 17.46
CA LEU A 777 -30.94 -0.38 16.19
C LEU A 777 -32.41 0.08 16.26
N LYS A 778 -33.30 -0.70 16.89
CA LYS A 778 -34.69 -0.30 17.15
C LYS A 778 -34.76 0.95 18.03
N TYR A 779 -33.98 1.03 19.11
CA TYR A 779 -33.91 2.22 19.97
C TYR A 779 -33.46 3.49 19.19
N LEU A 780 -32.43 3.37 18.35
CA LEU A 780 -31.94 4.48 17.52
C LEU A 780 -33.00 4.92 16.51
N LEU A 781 -33.74 3.99 15.90
CA LEU A 781 -34.79 4.29 14.92
C LEU A 781 -36.09 4.83 15.57
N GLN A 782 -36.42 4.43 16.80
CA GLN A 782 -37.56 4.98 17.55
C GLN A 782 -37.38 6.46 17.90
N ASN A 783 -36.13 6.91 18.09
CA ASN A 783 -35.82 8.23 18.61
C ASN A 783 -35.13 9.17 17.59
N GLY A 784 -34.58 8.63 16.50
CA GLY A 784 -33.82 9.35 15.46
C GLY A 784 -34.67 10.23 14.54
N ARG A 785 -35.25 11.33 15.06
CA ARG A 785 -36.25 12.13 14.31
C ARG A 785 -35.71 12.88 13.10
N VAL A 786 -34.42 13.22 13.08
CA VAL A 786 -33.76 13.91 11.96
C VAL A 786 -32.87 12.99 11.13
N LEU A 787 -33.00 11.67 11.30
CA LEU A 787 -32.18 10.67 10.61
C LEU A 787 -32.46 10.66 9.10
N GLN A 788 -31.39 10.76 8.31
CA GLN A 788 -31.42 10.84 6.84
C GLN A 788 -30.85 9.58 6.18
N MET A 789 -29.90 8.92 6.83
CA MET A 789 -29.27 7.70 6.33
C MET A 789 -28.93 6.73 7.46
N LEU A 790 -29.36 5.48 7.29
CA LEU A 790 -28.91 4.32 8.05
C LEU A 790 -28.20 3.38 7.06
N LYS A 791 -26.91 3.16 7.26
CA LYS A 791 -26.13 2.14 6.55
C LYS A 791 -25.85 0.97 7.48
N VAL A 792 -26.05 -0.26 7.02
CA VAL A 792 -25.72 -1.47 7.80
C VAL A 792 -24.93 -2.41 6.93
N SER A 793 -23.68 -2.65 7.33
CA SER A 793 -22.74 -3.54 6.67
C SER A 793 -22.62 -4.82 7.51
N VAL A 794 -23.28 -5.89 7.06
CA VAL A 794 -23.43 -7.17 7.79
C VAL A 794 -22.13 -7.98 7.80
N LEU A 795 -21.76 -8.56 8.95
CA LEU A 795 -20.56 -9.37 9.10
C LEU A 795 -20.48 -10.46 7.99
N PRO A 796 -19.34 -10.61 7.29
CA PRO A 796 -19.21 -11.56 6.19
C PRO A 796 -19.55 -12.99 6.62
N GLY A 797 -20.49 -13.63 5.91
CA GLY A 797 -20.98 -14.97 6.25
C GLY A 797 -22.13 -15.03 7.28
N LYS A 798 -22.61 -13.89 7.81
CA LYS A 798 -23.82 -13.83 8.67
C LYS A 798 -25.11 -13.51 7.92
N TRP A 799 -25.06 -13.25 6.62
CA TRP A 799 -26.27 -13.05 5.81
C TRP A 799 -27.05 -14.37 5.67
N ASN A 800 -28.29 -14.39 6.16
CA ASN A 800 -29.18 -15.55 6.17
C ASN A 800 -30.65 -15.09 6.24
N ALA A 801 -31.61 -16.02 6.20
CA ALA A 801 -33.03 -15.69 6.23
C ALA A 801 -33.47 -14.89 7.47
N LYS A 802 -32.82 -15.06 8.63
CA LYS A 802 -33.07 -14.22 9.82
C LYS A 802 -32.59 -12.78 9.59
N MET A 803 -31.37 -12.60 9.05
CA MET A 803 -30.82 -11.30 8.64
C MET A 803 -31.73 -10.58 7.63
N GLU A 804 -32.26 -11.31 6.66
CA GLU A 804 -33.14 -10.77 5.63
C GLU A 804 -34.50 -10.35 6.20
N ALA A 805 -35.11 -11.17 7.06
CA ALA A 805 -36.31 -10.80 7.82
C ALA A 805 -36.07 -9.55 8.70
N THR A 806 -34.95 -9.47 9.42
CA THR A 806 -34.57 -8.28 10.19
C THR A 806 -34.39 -7.06 9.27
N SER A 807 -33.76 -7.21 8.10
CA SER A 807 -33.60 -6.14 7.11
C SER A 807 -34.94 -5.58 6.63
N ILE A 808 -35.94 -6.45 6.43
CA ILE A 808 -37.31 -6.06 6.06
C ILE A 808 -38.00 -5.35 7.22
N GLU A 809 -37.87 -5.85 8.46
CA GLU A 809 -38.42 -5.20 9.67
C GLU A 809 -37.87 -3.77 9.82
N ILE A 810 -36.55 -3.59 9.69
CA ILE A 810 -35.86 -2.29 9.78
C ILE A 810 -36.33 -1.33 8.68
N LYS A 811 -36.53 -1.80 7.45
CA LYS A 811 -37.00 -0.97 6.33
C LYS A 811 -38.44 -0.50 6.50
N ASN A 812 -39.25 -1.24 7.26
CA ASN A 812 -40.65 -0.91 7.56
C ASN A 812 -40.82 -0.01 8.80
N PHE A 813 -39.74 0.42 9.46
CA PHE A 813 -39.83 1.34 10.60
C PHE A 813 -40.34 2.73 10.16
N PRO A 814 -41.21 3.43 10.92
CA PRO A 814 -41.85 4.66 10.45
C PRO A 814 -40.89 5.75 9.95
N CYS A 815 -39.79 5.99 10.68
CA CYS A 815 -38.76 6.96 10.28
C CYS A 815 -38.04 6.60 8.96
N CYS A 816 -37.91 5.29 8.65
CA CYS A 816 -37.34 4.77 7.40
C CYS A 816 -38.29 4.95 6.21
N LEU A 817 -39.60 4.96 6.46
CA LEU A 817 -40.62 5.17 5.43
C LEU A 817 -40.81 6.66 5.09
N GLU A 818 -40.56 7.55 6.06
CA GLU A 818 -40.79 9.00 5.91
C GLU A 818 -39.55 9.80 5.48
N MET A 819 -38.37 9.55 6.07
CA MET A 819 -37.18 10.42 5.87
C MET A 819 -35.82 9.69 5.79
N CYS A 820 -35.64 8.55 6.45
CA CYS A 820 -34.34 7.87 6.53
C CYS A 820 -34.13 6.84 5.41
N ARG A 821 -33.05 6.98 4.62
CA ARG A 821 -32.64 5.98 3.63
C ARG A 821 -31.89 4.82 4.29
N VAL A 822 -32.43 3.61 4.21
CA VAL A 822 -31.80 2.39 4.74
C VAL A 822 -31.00 1.65 3.67
N ASP A 823 -29.68 1.66 3.76
CA ASP A 823 -28.74 0.91 2.93
C ASP A 823 -28.20 -0.31 3.68
N PHE A 824 -28.87 -1.46 3.54
CA PHE A 824 -28.58 -2.68 4.29
C PHE A 824 -27.93 -3.72 3.37
N LYS A 825 -26.63 -3.98 3.56
CA LYS A 825 -25.76 -4.75 2.65
C LYS A 825 -24.89 -5.76 3.41
N PRO A 826 -24.41 -6.85 2.79
CA PRO A 826 -23.26 -7.58 3.29
C PRO A 826 -22.01 -6.68 3.29
N CYS A 827 -21.17 -6.78 4.33
CA CYS A 827 -19.80 -6.30 4.23
C CYS A 827 -19.12 -7.00 3.06
N LYS A 828 -18.62 -6.22 2.09
CA LYS A 828 -17.43 -6.63 1.35
C LYS A 828 -16.33 -6.85 2.39
N LYS A 829 -15.57 -7.94 2.32
CA LYS A 829 -14.40 -8.12 3.21
C LYS A 829 -13.32 -7.13 2.80
N GLU A 830 -12.92 -6.27 3.72
CA GLU A 830 -11.71 -5.44 3.60
C GLU A 830 -10.44 -6.31 3.66
#